data_AF-A0A1I8IXU6-F1
#
_entry.id   AF-A0A1I8IXU6-F1
#
_cell.length_a   1.000
_cell.length_b   1.000
_cell.length_c   1.000
_cell.angle_alpha   90.00
_cell.angle_beta   90.00
_cell.angle_gamma   90.00
#
_symmetry.space_group_name_H-M   'P 1'
#
loop_
_entity.id
_entity.type
_entity.pdbx_description
1 polymer ?
#
loop_
_entity_poly.entity_id
_entity_poly.type
_entity_poly.pdbx_seq_one_letter_code
_entity_poly.pdbx_strand_id
1 'polypeptide(L)'
;LYNSIFVELKHFGADGLSEFEDLAVEGLKRLLFNQQLNNIVALFEDQTVLNQLELRTSEVLLMIVFEKMEHASFSELGLINFVGNMLTGSYKRMQSRKLGTVISKLVHSVYEKFIPMASELKTDVHLLMALEWPLSSFLLSSIKEKQFSSLLDNDSRGILEAGGRQATRLLEQLRNSPASIVYGQIEFISSRKDNIAGLQTVLGFELNLDDCVGLLQERKAAFDKMKDVVAALVAYFKNVLDLKLLNLASLTSLMEKQRLSQTEIGQLVAWPGGTAEPYDLAYFKLENQREALCRLLPLLDVLRDSATFSRMLRTRAEAQARASAGSATAKLTADALIACADAVLTEWLAKIDTMKSGTITIGEINQFLGQRLVSGDPDARSRLAREFRAFALGNEQEMSAWARTCLQKVESFNKLAKYARVAQLIQKIYEKYQLFGDLTALDTVMQSSGDNRSIPLSQLRAADLSDYDQLEDISANEHCLASLEAFASCREIVYWIRENIPKADLKTFFDLAMIYVGDAGDMEQKRVENFYQAAQGFDSLIYDMLSERSQPISLNHFLRRCDRPFTSANADHSLPGKLRDAGSKVGWFKTIKESQGSVEKSTLKKIQEILERGEMEIGCDVPFDEPFRLLVAPDAKRPDDKTSEFLFEDIRDLQSKLMLIAGQSVENGKLFDHFVNLTDSATSLIDTVKEFRRHCCLLCDSLVIRAHLGKGKHNNLMLELRSHTINSSHNEIEPALQQLSRVLKSCLSEWKALIDAARRKHHVLNYFLMSQIKVLQTELAKFFATINAGQDVSVGLLHLLSHLKPDCKIEDIDEAVVQVMIKKANEQVLIDQRDAVTGGGVTSSVYQTVVAHLEDNGYSDPSVIKQVTRVLFRLRSVSERQQPEDLQQLLDKASRLARHVENRGGGAGISEIDIDCDDAGDTATRRDWATADDHLLALMAPAGDQQSALPADQAFNQLWRAFVDLLDESHRDFLSFDDLAKLLDRLRQRQSGASGQAFESLLAGGWPEDKPVALCLEEREQLPVTLHLFRAAFSRLPRLEEVLLCSEDTRPEELLVFLQRCLCDPSKAGLYVIMHADRLTYELSRQAEARVHELLQWLHQHSRLQNSNVVFLMSDEQQKRFPLCNLLAEYTRELQIKPDRAELCRWVSNRLRGQQPANSQVGTRSGAKIMF
;
A
#
# COMPACT_ATOMS: atom_id res chain seq x y z
N LEU A 1 -56.71 39.47 -19.69
CA LEU A 1 -55.91 39.31 -20.93
C LEU A 1 -56.58 38.36 -21.91
N TYR A 2 -56.86 37.10 -21.52
CA TYR A 2 -57.55 36.10 -22.34
C TYR A 2 -58.83 36.65 -22.99
N ASN A 3 -59.74 37.23 -22.20
CA ASN A 3 -60.98 37.83 -22.71
C ASN A 3 -60.75 39.01 -23.68
N SER A 4 -59.63 39.74 -23.57
CA SER A 4 -59.33 40.90 -24.42
C SER A 4 -58.75 40.46 -25.77
N ILE A 5 -57.84 39.48 -25.76
CA ILE A 5 -57.30 38.82 -26.97
C ILE A 5 -58.43 38.11 -27.72
N PHE A 6 -59.37 37.51 -26.97
CA PHE A 6 -60.53 36.83 -27.52
C PHE A 6 -61.56 37.76 -28.18
N VAL A 7 -61.82 38.96 -27.62
CA VAL A 7 -62.71 39.95 -28.26
C VAL A 7 -62.14 40.44 -29.58
N GLU A 8 -60.83 40.66 -29.67
CA GLU A 8 -60.19 41.01 -30.96
C GLU A 8 -60.22 39.85 -31.94
N LEU A 9 -59.91 38.62 -31.51
CA LEU A 9 -59.98 37.43 -32.38
C LEU A 9 -61.39 37.14 -32.89
N LYS A 10 -62.42 37.42 -32.10
CA LYS A 10 -63.82 37.30 -32.53
C LYS A 10 -64.22 38.39 -33.54
N HIS A 11 -63.60 39.57 -33.47
CA HIS A 11 -63.77 40.64 -34.46
C HIS A 11 -63.11 40.28 -35.79
N PHE A 12 -61.86 39.77 -35.77
CA PHE A 12 -61.14 39.37 -36.97
C PHE A 12 -61.60 38.04 -37.58
N GLY A 13 -62.13 37.13 -36.77
CA GLY A 13 -62.71 35.85 -37.21
C GLY A 13 -63.99 35.99 -38.05
N ALA A 14 -64.65 37.16 -38.04
CA ALA A 14 -65.78 37.44 -38.92
C ALA A 14 -65.35 37.77 -40.37
N ASP A 15 -64.11 38.22 -40.58
CA ASP A 15 -63.58 38.65 -41.89
C ASP A 15 -62.73 37.58 -42.62
N GLY A 16 -62.69 36.34 -42.11
CA GLY A 16 -62.17 35.20 -42.87
C GLY A 16 -60.64 35.07 -43.01
N LEU A 17 -59.86 35.43 -41.98
CA LEU A 17 -58.40 35.25 -41.95
C LEU A 17 -57.98 34.01 -41.11
N SER A 18 -57.85 32.83 -41.71
CA SER A 18 -57.50 31.57 -41.01
C SER A 18 -56.08 31.52 -40.44
N GLU A 19 -55.13 32.25 -41.03
CA GLU A 19 -53.73 32.29 -40.56
C GLU A 19 -53.59 32.98 -39.18
N PHE A 20 -54.54 33.85 -38.83
CA PHE A 20 -54.53 34.56 -37.55
C PHE A 20 -55.03 33.67 -36.39
N GLU A 21 -55.94 32.73 -36.67
CA GLU A 21 -56.41 31.75 -35.67
C GLU A 21 -55.31 30.76 -35.27
N ASP A 22 -54.51 30.26 -36.23
CA ASP A 22 -53.42 29.33 -35.94
C ASP A 22 -52.30 30.00 -35.11
N LEU A 23 -51.99 31.27 -35.40
CA LEU A 23 -51.03 32.07 -34.62
C LEU A 23 -51.52 32.30 -33.18
N ALA A 24 -52.82 32.54 -33.00
CA ALA A 24 -53.44 32.73 -31.70
C ALA A 24 -53.47 31.43 -30.87
N VAL A 25 -53.72 30.28 -31.52
CA VAL A 25 -53.68 28.96 -30.87
C VAL A 25 -52.28 28.61 -30.38
N GLU A 26 -51.25 28.84 -31.19
CA GLU A 26 -49.86 28.60 -30.79
C GLU A 26 -49.40 29.58 -29.70
N GLY A 27 -49.83 30.84 -29.76
CA GLY A 27 -49.62 31.83 -28.68
C GLY A 27 -50.27 31.41 -27.36
N LEU A 28 -51.50 30.89 -27.40
CA LEU A 28 -52.21 30.36 -26.24
C LEU A 28 -51.52 29.13 -25.64
N LYS A 29 -51.05 28.19 -26.49
CA LYS A 29 -50.25 27.04 -26.02
C LYS A 29 -49.03 27.51 -25.24
N ARG A 30 -48.23 28.43 -25.80
CA ARG A 30 -47.02 28.93 -25.14
C ARG A 30 -47.30 29.68 -23.83
N LEU A 31 -48.38 30.47 -23.78
CA LEU A 31 -48.79 31.19 -22.57
C LEU A 31 -49.24 30.25 -21.44
N LEU A 32 -49.97 29.18 -21.77
CA LEU A 32 -50.57 28.27 -20.80
C LEU A 32 -49.65 27.13 -20.38
N PHE A 33 -48.66 26.77 -21.21
CA PHE A 33 -47.72 25.67 -20.92
C PHE A 33 -46.96 25.89 -19.59
N ASN A 34 -46.60 27.13 -19.26
CA ASN A 34 -45.83 27.47 -18.05
C ASN A 34 -46.70 27.80 -16.81
N GLN A 35 -48.03 27.70 -16.89
CA GLN A 35 -48.93 27.98 -15.75
C GLN A 35 -49.14 26.75 -14.85
N GLN A 36 -49.42 26.97 -13.56
CA GLN A 36 -49.77 25.90 -12.62
C GLN A 36 -51.15 25.30 -12.94
N LEU A 37 -51.31 23.98 -12.71
CA LEU A 37 -52.52 23.24 -13.07
C LEU A 37 -53.77 23.80 -12.38
N ASN A 38 -53.69 24.18 -11.10
CA ASN A 38 -54.80 24.79 -10.37
C ASN A 38 -55.27 26.13 -10.99
N ASN A 39 -54.35 26.94 -11.54
CA ASN A 39 -54.70 28.19 -12.20
C ASN A 39 -55.38 27.94 -13.56
N ILE A 40 -55.02 26.85 -14.24
CA ILE A 40 -55.67 26.41 -15.48
C ILE A 40 -57.06 25.85 -15.18
N VAL A 41 -57.20 25.06 -14.09
CA VAL A 41 -58.49 24.51 -13.63
C VAL A 41 -59.45 25.63 -13.23
N ALA A 42 -58.97 26.69 -12.57
CA ALA A 42 -59.79 27.85 -12.22
C ALA A 42 -60.40 28.59 -13.44
N LEU A 43 -59.78 28.51 -14.63
CA LEU A 43 -60.37 29.06 -15.87
C LEU A 43 -61.65 28.33 -16.29
N PHE A 44 -61.79 27.06 -15.88
CA PHE A 44 -62.99 26.25 -16.15
C PHE A 44 -64.07 26.42 -15.06
N GLU A 45 -63.85 27.24 -14.04
CA GLU A 45 -64.90 27.62 -13.09
C GLU A 45 -65.73 28.82 -13.59
N ASP A 46 -65.21 29.59 -14.56
CA ASP A 46 -65.93 30.71 -15.19
C ASP A 46 -66.93 30.20 -16.25
N GLN A 47 -68.22 30.44 -16.00
CA GLN A 47 -69.33 30.06 -16.89
C GLN A 47 -69.19 30.62 -18.31
N THR A 48 -68.47 31.73 -18.52
CA THR A 48 -68.30 32.33 -19.85
C THR A 48 -67.33 31.54 -20.73
N VAL A 49 -66.27 30.98 -20.16
CA VAL A 49 -65.30 30.10 -20.84
C VAL A 49 -65.96 28.76 -21.19
N LEU A 50 -66.81 28.25 -20.28
CA LEU A 50 -67.53 26.99 -20.46
C LEU A 50 -68.59 27.02 -21.55
N ASN A 51 -69.36 28.09 -21.66
CA ASN A 51 -70.37 28.23 -22.71
C ASN A 51 -69.77 28.36 -24.12
N GLN A 52 -68.44 28.44 -24.25
CA GLN A 52 -67.72 28.63 -25.51
C GLN A 52 -66.85 27.42 -25.92
N LEU A 53 -67.05 26.25 -25.27
CA LEU A 53 -66.37 24.97 -25.52
C LEU A 53 -66.59 24.33 -26.92
N GLU A 54 -67.34 24.99 -27.81
CA GLU A 54 -67.55 24.54 -29.20
C GLU A 54 -66.47 25.03 -30.18
N LEU A 55 -65.60 25.97 -29.77
CA LEU A 55 -64.52 26.52 -30.60
C LEU A 55 -63.23 25.69 -30.52
N ARG A 56 -62.44 25.67 -31.61
CA ARG A 56 -61.18 24.92 -31.76
C ARG A 56 -60.09 25.28 -30.73
N THR A 57 -60.13 26.49 -30.19
CA THR A 57 -59.22 26.99 -29.13
C THR A 57 -59.43 26.31 -27.78
N SER A 58 -60.63 25.76 -27.51
CA SER A 58 -60.96 25.07 -26.26
C SER A 58 -60.42 23.62 -26.20
N GLU A 59 -60.22 22.99 -27.36
CA GLU A 59 -59.62 21.66 -27.50
C GLU A 59 -58.16 21.64 -27.05
N VAL A 60 -57.45 22.72 -27.32
CA VAL A 60 -56.05 22.92 -26.90
C VAL A 60 -55.94 23.11 -25.39
N LEU A 61 -56.88 23.86 -24.80
CA LEU A 61 -56.97 24.01 -23.34
C LEU A 61 -57.19 22.66 -22.64
N LEU A 62 -58.12 21.84 -23.13
CA LEU A 62 -58.34 20.50 -22.60
C LEU A 62 -57.11 19.61 -22.79
N MET A 63 -56.51 19.57 -23.99
CA MET A 63 -55.29 18.78 -24.22
C MET A 63 -54.14 19.15 -23.28
N ILE A 64 -53.90 20.44 -23.03
CA ILE A 64 -52.84 20.89 -22.10
C ILE A 64 -53.15 20.44 -20.66
N VAL A 65 -54.43 20.47 -20.24
CA VAL A 65 -54.84 19.94 -18.94
C VAL A 65 -54.57 18.43 -18.86
N PHE A 66 -54.83 17.66 -19.94
CA PHE A 66 -54.54 16.22 -19.99
C PHE A 66 -53.05 15.89 -19.99
N GLU A 67 -52.25 16.61 -20.79
CA GLU A 67 -50.79 16.43 -20.84
C GLU A 67 -50.15 16.74 -19.48
N LYS A 68 -50.65 17.75 -18.76
CA LYS A 68 -50.23 18.02 -17.39
C LYS A 68 -50.77 16.98 -16.38
N MET A 69 -51.98 16.45 -16.57
CA MET A 69 -52.56 15.42 -15.70
C MET A 69 -51.85 14.06 -15.82
N GLU A 70 -51.31 13.72 -17.00
CA GLU A 70 -50.56 12.48 -17.21
C GLU A 70 -49.28 12.42 -16.34
N HIS A 71 -48.70 13.60 -16.08
CA HIS A 71 -47.52 13.81 -15.25
C HIS A 71 -47.82 14.21 -13.78
N ALA A 72 -49.09 14.42 -13.40
CA ALA A 72 -49.48 14.80 -12.04
C ALA A 72 -49.66 13.57 -11.13
N SER A 73 -49.36 13.73 -9.83
CA SER A 73 -49.61 12.69 -8.82
C SER A 73 -51.10 12.57 -8.49
N PHE A 74 -51.64 11.34 -8.44
CA PHE A 74 -53.07 11.03 -8.25
C PHE A 74 -53.75 11.58 -6.98
N SER A 75 -53.00 12.22 -6.08
CA SER A 75 -53.45 12.72 -4.78
C SER A 75 -53.88 14.19 -4.76
N GLU A 76 -53.87 14.90 -5.89
CA GLU A 76 -54.32 16.30 -5.93
C GLU A 76 -55.85 16.38 -5.79
N LEU A 77 -56.33 16.69 -4.57
CA LEU A 77 -57.75 16.85 -4.23
C LEU A 77 -58.52 17.81 -5.15
N GLY A 78 -57.86 18.84 -5.67
CA GLY A 78 -58.45 19.78 -6.65
C GLY A 78 -58.80 19.12 -7.97
N LEU A 79 -57.98 18.16 -8.43
CA LEU A 79 -58.22 17.37 -9.64
C LEU A 79 -59.36 16.37 -9.46
N ILE A 80 -59.44 15.70 -8.30
CA ILE A 80 -60.51 14.74 -7.98
C ILE A 80 -61.86 15.45 -7.92
N ASN A 81 -61.92 16.62 -7.28
CA ASN A 81 -63.14 17.43 -7.24
C ASN A 81 -63.48 18.03 -8.62
N PHE A 82 -62.49 18.46 -9.41
CA PHE A 82 -62.73 18.95 -10.77
C PHE A 82 -63.30 17.86 -11.68
N VAL A 83 -62.68 16.67 -11.73
CA VAL A 83 -63.15 15.54 -12.53
C VAL A 83 -64.47 15.00 -11.98
N GLY A 84 -64.61 14.90 -10.65
CA GLY A 84 -65.85 14.53 -9.98
C GLY A 84 -67.00 15.48 -10.29
N ASN A 85 -66.79 16.80 -10.26
CA ASN A 85 -67.78 17.81 -10.62
C ASN A 85 -68.07 17.85 -12.14
N MET A 86 -67.09 17.56 -12.99
CA MET A 86 -67.32 17.34 -14.44
C MET A 86 -68.22 16.13 -14.69
N LEU A 87 -68.06 15.05 -13.92
CA LEU A 87 -68.85 13.83 -14.09
C LEU A 87 -70.24 13.90 -13.41
N THR A 88 -70.40 14.73 -12.37
CA THR A 88 -71.63 14.82 -11.55
C THR A 88 -72.46 16.11 -11.76
N GLY A 89 -71.85 17.22 -12.18
CA GLY A 89 -72.49 18.54 -12.32
C GLY A 89 -73.05 18.87 -13.71
N SER A 90 -73.47 20.13 -13.93
CA SER A 90 -74.12 20.70 -15.12
C SER A 90 -73.51 20.34 -16.50
N TYR A 91 -72.29 19.79 -16.50
CA TYR A 91 -71.56 19.17 -17.61
C TYR A 91 -72.20 17.90 -18.18
N LYS A 92 -73.12 17.23 -17.46
CA LYS A 92 -73.94 16.14 -18.02
C LYS A 92 -74.71 16.53 -19.30
N ARG A 93 -74.92 17.83 -19.57
CA ARG A 93 -75.62 18.35 -20.76
C ARG A 93 -74.73 18.60 -21.98
N MET A 94 -73.41 18.74 -21.83
CA MET A 94 -72.48 18.89 -22.96
C MET A 94 -71.97 17.52 -23.43
N GLN A 95 -72.76 16.86 -24.25
CA GLN A 95 -72.48 15.53 -24.80
C GLN A 95 -71.49 15.59 -25.97
N SER A 96 -70.20 15.80 -25.68
CA SER A 96 -69.15 15.75 -26.71
C SER A 96 -68.51 14.36 -26.76
N ARG A 97 -68.48 13.72 -27.95
CA ARG A 97 -67.68 12.49 -28.21
C ARG A 97 -66.21 12.66 -27.80
N LYS A 98 -65.69 13.89 -27.83
CA LYS A 98 -64.30 14.21 -27.47
C LYS A 98 -64.03 14.04 -25.96
N LEU A 99 -65.03 14.22 -25.09
CA LEU A 99 -64.88 13.97 -23.64
C LEU A 99 -64.75 12.46 -23.35
N GLY A 100 -65.51 11.63 -24.07
CA GLY A 100 -65.43 10.17 -23.95
C GLY A 100 -64.07 9.58 -24.35
N THR A 101 -63.48 10.07 -25.45
CA THR A 101 -62.12 9.67 -25.86
C THR A 101 -61.06 10.02 -24.83
N VAL A 102 -61.28 11.11 -24.11
CA VAL A 102 -60.36 11.66 -23.14
C VAL A 102 -60.40 10.85 -21.82
N ILE A 103 -61.60 10.52 -21.32
CA ILE A 103 -61.75 9.64 -20.14
C ILE A 103 -61.20 8.24 -20.45
N SER A 104 -61.38 7.75 -21.68
CA SER A 104 -60.84 6.44 -22.09
C SER A 104 -59.30 6.40 -22.05
N LYS A 105 -58.63 7.44 -22.53
CA LYS A 105 -57.17 7.57 -22.43
C LYS A 105 -56.71 7.62 -20.97
N LEU A 106 -57.44 8.31 -20.10
CA LEU A 106 -57.13 8.36 -18.68
C LEU A 106 -57.19 6.97 -18.04
N VAL A 107 -58.28 6.22 -18.27
CA VAL A 107 -58.44 4.86 -17.70
C VAL A 107 -57.29 3.94 -18.13
N HIS A 108 -56.88 3.98 -19.39
CA HIS A 108 -55.72 3.20 -19.88
C HIS A 108 -54.41 3.60 -19.21
N SER A 109 -54.10 4.90 -19.18
CA SER A 109 -52.87 5.43 -18.57
C SER A 109 -52.78 5.08 -17.08
N VAL A 110 -53.91 5.15 -16.36
CA VAL A 110 -53.97 4.74 -14.96
C VAL A 110 -53.79 3.22 -14.83
N TYR A 111 -54.50 2.42 -15.62
CA TYR A 111 -54.40 0.96 -15.55
C TYR A 111 -52.97 0.46 -15.74
N GLU A 112 -52.22 1.00 -16.70
CA GLU A 112 -50.80 0.64 -16.91
C GLU A 112 -49.92 0.93 -15.69
N LYS A 113 -50.19 2.03 -14.96
CA LYS A 113 -49.46 2.38 -13.73
C LYS A 113 -49.75 1.41 -12.58
N PHE A 114 -50.93 0.78 -12.54
CA PHE A 114 -51.30 -0.17 -11.47
C PHE A 114 -50.79 -1.60 -11.70
N ILE A 115 -50.40 -1.97 -12.93
CA ILE A 115 -49.84 -3.30 -13.27
C ILE A 115 -48.64 -3.70 -12.38
N PRO A 116 -47.56 -2.89 -12.28
CA PRO A 116 -46.40 -3.23 -11.45
C PRO A 116 -46.76 -3.32 -9.96
N MET A 117 -47.63 -2.41 -9.48
CA MET A 117 -48.03 -2.36 -8.07
C MET A 117 -48.86 -3.58 -7.64
N ALA A 118 -49.66 -4.14 -8.55
CA ALA A 118 -50.39 -5.37 -8.29
C ALA A 118 -49.50 -6.61 -8.27
N SER A 119 -48.42 -6.63 -9.06
CA SER A 119 -47.40 -7.68 -9.03
C SER A 119 -46.69 -7.71 -7.67
N GLU A 120 -46.33 -6.55 -7.13
CA GLU A 120 -45.71 -6.42 -5.80
C GLU A 120 -46.63 -6.88 -4.68
N LEU A 121 -47.91 -6.47 -4.74
CA LEU A 121 -48.92 -6.81 -3.73
C LEU A 121 -49.52 -8.22 -3.95
N LYS A 122 -49.14 -8.92 -5.02
CA LYS A 122 -49.67 -10.23 -5.44
C LYS A 122 -51.21 -10.27 -5.46
N THR A 123 -51.82 -9.19 -5.94
CA THR A 123 -53.27 -9.04 -6.06
C THR A 123 -53.67 -8.83 -7.52
N ASP A 124 -54.96 -9.03 -7.82
CA ASP A 124 -55.48 -8.76 -9.17
C ASP A 124 -55.43 -7.24 -9.45
N VAL A 125 -54.81 -6.84 -10.57
CA VAL A 125 -54.63 -5.43 -10.97
C VAL A 125 -55.96 -4.69 -11.01
N HIS A 126 -57.03 -5.34 -11.47
CA HIS A 126 -58.35 -4.73 -11.59
C HIS A 126 -58.98 -4.50 -10.23
N LEU A 127 -58.78 -5.43 -9.29
CA LEU A 127 -59.24 -5.28 -7.91
C LEU A 127 -58.46 -4.16 -7.19
N LEU A 128 -57.15 -4.10 -7.39
CA LEU A 128 -56.30 -3.07 -6.79
C LEU A 128 -56.66 -1.67 -7.33
N MET A 129 -56.84 -1.53 -8.65
CA MET A 129 -57.29 -0.27 -9.25
C MET A 129 -58.67 0.13 -8.74
N ALA A 130 -59.60 -0.83 -8.59
CA ALA A 130 -60.93 -0.55 -8.05
C ALA A 130 -60.87 -0.05 -6.60
N LEU A 131 -59.96 -0.57 -5.77
CA LEU A 131 -59.85 -0.18 -4.36
C LEU A 131 -59.06 1.11 -4.13
N GLU A 132 -58.04 1.38 -4.94
CA GLU A 132 -57.06 2.44 -4.66
C GLU A 132 -57.27 3.71 -5.48
N TRP A 133 -57.84 3.62 -6.69
CA TRP A 133 -57.99 4.80 -7.52
C TRP A 133 -59.19 5.63 -7.03
N PRO A 134 -59.01 6.90 -6.59
CA PRO A 134 -60.10 7.66 -5.97
C PRO A 134 -61.31 7.92 -6.88
N LEU A 135 -61.10 7.87 -8.20
CA LEU A 135 -62.17 8.04 -9.20
C LEU A 135 -62.87 6.72 -9.57
N SER A 136 -62.38 5.57 -9.08
CA SER A 136 -62.95 4.25 -9.40
C SER A 136 -64.41 4.14 -8.99
N SER A 137 -64.77 4.60 -7.79
CA SER A 137 -66.13 4.58 -7.25
C SER A 137 -67.11 5.38 -8.12
N PHE A 138 -66.68 6.57 -8.57
CA PHE A 138 -67.46 7.43 -9.47
C PHE A 138 -67.60 6.84 -10.87
N LEU A 139 -66.54 6.24 -11.42
CA LEU A 139 -66.57 5.64 -12.75
C LEU A 139 -67.35 4.32 -12.76
N LEU A 140 -67.23 3.49 -11.73
CA LEU A 140 -67.98 2.24 -11.57
C LEU A 140 -69.48 2.49 -11.37
N SER A 141 -69.86 3.55 -10.65
CA SER A 141 -71.26 3.97 -10.54
C SER A 141 -71.80 4.53 -11.85
N SER A 142 -71.01 5.36 -12.56
CA SER A 142 -71.42 6.00 -13.82
C SER A 142 -71.49 5.03 -15.00
N ILE A 143 -70.69 3.95 -15.02
CA ILE A 143 -70.74 2.90 -16.04
C ILE A 143 -72.10 2.18 -16.08
N LYS A 144 -72.85 2.15 -14.97
CA LYS A 144 -74.21 1.61 -14.93
C LYS A 144 -75.18 2.41 -15.81
N GLU A 145 -74.88 3.68 -16.12
CA GLU A 145 -75.66 4.51 -17.05
C GLU A 145 -75.30 4.17 -18.52
N LYS A 146 -76.27 3.65 -19.30
CA LYS A 146 -76.06 3.25 -20.72
C LYS A 146 -75.50 4.39 -21.59
N GLN A 147 -75.85 5.62 -21.29
CA GLN A 147 -75.41 6.81 -22.04
C GLN A 147 -73.92 7.09 -21.84
N PHE A 148 -73.41 7.02 -20.61
CA PHE A 148 -71.99 7.20 -20.29
C PHE A 148 -71.14 6.04 -20.80
N SER A 149 -71.63 4.81 -20.63
CA SER A 149 -70.94 3.60 -21.12
C SER A 149 -70.69 3.65 -22.62
N SER A 150 -71.60 4.21 -23.42
CA SER A 150 -71.46 4.32 -24.89
C SER A 150 -70.40 5.33 -25.37
N LEU A 151 -69.92 6.22 -24.49
CA LEU A 151 -68.93 7.26 -24.82
C LEU A 151 -67.48 6.78 -24.66
N LEU A 152 -67.26 5.69 -23.91
CA LEU A 152 -65.95 5.09 -23.68
C LEU A 152 -65.57 4.11 -24.78
N ASP A 153 -64.27 3.94 -25.01
CA ASP A 153 -63.77 2.82 -25.83
C ASP A 153 -64.02 1.46 -25.15
N ASN A 154 -63.94 0.39 -25.94
CA ASN A 154 -64.28 -0.95 -25.46
C ASN A 154 -63.31 -1.46 -24.39
N ASP A 155 -62.03 -1.09 -24.49
CA ASP A 155 -60.99 -1.56 -23.59
C ASP A 155 -61.08 -0.90 -22.20
N SER A 156 -61.30 0.42 -22.13
CA SER A 156 -61.51 1.12 -20.84
C SER A 156 -62.76 0.63 -20.13
N ARG A 157 -63.82 0.36 -20.89
CA ARG A 157 -65.06 -0.24 -20.37
C ARG A 157 -64.77 -1.63 -19.79
N GLY A 158 -64.04 -2.46 -20.52
CA GLY A 158 -63.64 -3.80 -20.10
C GLY A 158 -62.83 -3.82 -18.79
N ILE A 159 -61.87 -2.90 -18.65
CA ILE A 159 -61.03 -2.75 -17.44
C ILE A 159 -61.89 -2.43 -16.22
N LEU A 160 -62.79 -1.45 -16.33
CA LEU A 160 -63.64 -1.03 -15.22
C LEU A 160 -64.66 -2.10 -14.84
N GLU A 161 -65.28 -2.77 -15.82
CA GLU A 161 -66.18 -3.90 -15.55
C GLU A 161 -65.46 -5.09 -14.90
N ALA A 162 -64.21 -5.38 -15.29
CA ALA A 162 -63.41 -6.41 -14.66
C ALA A 162 -63.08 -6.09 -13.20
N GLY A 163 -62.77 -4.82 -12.89
CA GLY A 163 -62.55 -4.35 -11.52
C GLY A 163 -63.79 -4.53 -10.64
N GLY A 164 -64.97 -4.17 -11.17
CA GLY A 164 -66.24 -4.39 -10.47
C GLY A 164 -66.54 -5.88 -10.20
N ARG A 165 -66.27 -6.77 -11.17
CA ARG A 165 -66.44 -8.22 -11.00
C ARG A 165 -65.53 -8.81 -9.92
N GLN A 166 -64.25 -8.42 -9.90
CA GLN A 166 -63.31 -8.94 -8.89
C GLN A 166 -63.63 -8.41 -7.49
N ALA A 167 -64.05 -7.15 -7.37
CA ALA A 167 -64.51 -6.59 -6.09
C ALA A 167 -65.75 -7.35 -5.56
N THR A 168 -66.68 -7.70 -6.46
CA THR A 168 -67.87 -8.49 -6.10
C THR A 168 -67.50 -9.89 -5.59
N ARG A 169 -66.58 -10.58 -6.27
CA ARG A 169 -66.08 -11.91 -5.83
C ARG A 169 -65.44 -11.88 -4.46
N LEU A 170 -64.64 -10.84 -4.16
CA LEU A 170 -64.03 -10.68 -2.84
C LEU A 170 -65.10 -10.53 -1.75
N LEU A 171 -66.14 -9.72 -2.00
CA LEU A 171 -67.25 -9.54 -1.06
C LEU A 171 -68.07 -10.83 -0.88
N GLU A 172 -68.26 -11.63 -1.93
CA GLU A 172 -68.92 -12.94 -1.84
C GLU A 172 -68.10 -13.96 -1.03
N GLN A 173 -66.78 -13.99 -1.21
CA GLN A 173 -65.88 -14.85 -0.44
C GLN A 173 -65.88 -14.48 1.05
N LEU A 174 -65.86 -13.18 1.37
CA LEU A 174 -65.97 -12.69 2.75
C LEU A 174 -67.31 -13.08 3.39
N ARG A 175 -68.40 -13.10 2.62
CA ARG A 175 -69.73 -13.46 3.12
C ARG A 175 -69.92 -14.95 3.35
N ASN A 176 -69.57 -15.75 2.35
CA ASN A 176 -70.03 -17.13 2.25
C ASN A 176 -68.94 -18.15 2.61
N SER A 177 -67.67 -17.82 2.40
CA SER A 177 -66.55 -18.75 2.62
C SER A 177 -65.30 -18.05 3.19
N PRO A 178 -65.39 -17.36 4.35
CA PRO A 178 -64.24 -16.66 4.93
C PRO A 178 -63.04 -17.58 5.25
N ALA A 179 -63.28 -18.88 5.51
CA ALA A 179 -62.23 -19.87 5.75
C ALA A 179 -61.31 -20.12 4.53
N SER A 180 -61.80 -19.89 3.31
CA SER A 180 -61.02 -20.05 2.08
C SER A 180 -60.12 -18.85 1.78
N ILE A 181 -60.17 -17.80 2.61
CA ILE A 181 -59.28 -16.65 2.46
C ILE A 181 -57.87 -17.07 2.87
N VAL A 182 -56.93 -16.77 1.99
CA VAL A 182 -55.55 -17.14 2.17
C VAL A 182 -54.90 -16.25 3.24
N TYR A 183 -54.09 -16.83 4.12
CA TYR A 183 -53.47 -16.13 5.25
C TYR A 183 -52.69 -14.86 4.84
N GLY A 184 -52.07 -14.85 3.66
CA GLY A 184 -51.39 -13.67 3.10
C GLY A 184 -52.31 -12.50 2.70
N GLN A 185 -53.57 -12.79 2.34
CA GLN A 185 -54.54 -11.77 1.89
C GLN A 185 -55.26 -11.07 3.05
N ILE A 186 -55.27 -11.67 4.24
CA ILE A 186 -56.02 -11.14 5.41
C ILE A 186 -55.52 -9.75 5.82
N GLU A 187 -54.20 -9.51 5.77
CA GLU A 187 -53.60 -8.21 6.13
C GLU A 187 -53.93 -7.14 5.09
N PHE A 188 -53.89 -7.49 3.80
CA PHE A 188 -54.30 -6.61 2.71
C PHE A 188 -55.79 -6.21 2.83
N ILE A 189 -56.68 -7.18 3.09
CA ILE A 189 -58.12 -6.94 3.29
C ILE A 189 -58.34 -6.06 4.52
N SER A 190 -57.62 -6.32 5.60
CA SER A 190 -57.68 -5.52 6.83
C SER A 190 -57.26 -4.08 6.62
N SER A 191 -56.14 -3.83 5.94
CA SER A 191 -55.62 -2.47 5.73
C SER A 191 -56.48 -1.61 4.80
N ARG A 192 -57.28 -2.24 3.93
CA ARG A 192 -58.13 -1.55 2.93
C ARG A 192 -59.62 -1.63 3.24
N LYS A 193 -59.97 -1.89 4.50
CA LYS A 193 -61.34 -2.04 4.99
C LYS A 193 -62.25 -0.88 4.59
N ASP A 194 -61.79 0.37 4.71
CA ASP A 194 -62.57 1.56 4.37
C ASP A 194 -62.82 1.68 2.85
N ASN A 195 -61.84 1.30 2.02
CA ASN A 195 -61.98 1.28 0.56
C ASN A 195 -62.94 0.17 0.12
N ILE A 196 -62.90 -1.00 0.78
CA ILE A 196 -63.84 -2.10 0.55
C ILE A 196 -65.26 -1.70 0.96
N ALA A 197 -65.43 -0.97 2.07
CA ALA A 197 -66.71 -0.40 2.49
C ALA A 197 -67.24 0.61 1.47
N GLY A 198 -66.36 1.48 0.94
CA GLY A 198 -66.69 2.38 -0.17
C GLY A 198 -67.20 1.62 -1.40
N LEU A 199 -66.50 0.58 -1.84
CA LEU A 199 -66.95 -0.25 -2.97
C LEU A 199 -68.24 -1.04 -2.67
N GLN A 200 -68.44 -1.49 -1.44
CA GLN A 200 -69.66 -2.17 -1.01
C GLN A 200 -70.89 -1.27 -1.22
N THR A 201 -70.79 0.02 -0.86
CA THR A 201 -71.89 0.98 -1.08
C THR A 201 -72.17 1.22 -2.57
N VAL A 202 -71.13 1.32 -3.41
CA VAL A 202 -71.24 1.55 -4.86
C VAL A 202 -71.82 0.34 -5.60
N LEU A 203 -71.43 -0.87 -5.17
CA LEU A 203 -71.87 -2.13 -5.78
C LEU A 203 -73.23 -2.61 -5.24
N GLY A 204 -73.68 -2.10 -4.09
CA GLY A 204 -74.97 -2.44 -3.49
C GLY A 204 -74.99 -3.80 -2.78
N PHE A 205 -73.89 -4.17 -2.11
CA PHE A 205 -73.76 -5.41 -1.36
C PHE A 205 -74.03 -5.19 0.14
N GLU A 206 -74.79 -6.07 0.79
CA GLU A 206 -74.98 -6.03 2.26
C GLU A 206 -74.11 -7.10 2.94
N LEU A 207 -73.07 -6.65 3.64
CA LEU A 207 -72.13 -7.44 4.44
C LEU A 207 -71.77 -6.65 5.72
N ASN A 208 -71.72 -7.31 6.88
CA ASN A 208 -71.06 -6.73 8.04
C ASN A 208 -69.53 -6.96 7.92
N LEU A 209 -68.84 -5.99 7.33
CA LEU A 209 -67.39 -6.02 7.15
C LEU A 209 -66.64 -6.07 8.49
N ASP A 210 -67.15 -5.42 9.54
CA ASP A 210 -66.49 -5.36 10.84
C ASP A 210 -66.36 -6.75 11.46
N ASP A 211 -67.45 -7.53 11.46
CA ASP A 211 -67.49 -8.87 12.06
C ASP A 211 -66.64 -9.87 11.24
N CYS A 212 -66.74 -9.83 9.91
CA CYS A 212 -66.04 -10.78 9.04
C CYS A 212 -64.53 -10.56 9.05
N VAL A 213 -64.09 -9.29 8.92
CA VAL A 213 -62.66 -8.95 8.96
C VAL A 213 -62.12 -9.12 10.38
N GLY A 214 -62.89 -8.78 11.41
CA GLY A 214 -62.52 -8.99 12.81
C GLY A 214 -62.26 -10.47 13.13
N LEU A 215 -63.16 -11.37 12.69
CA LEU A 215 -62.97 -12.82 12.87
C LEU A 215 -61.72 -13.34 12.13
N LEU A 216 -61.44 -12.86 10.91
CA LEU A 216 -60.23 -13.23 10.18
C LEU A 216 -58.95 -12.76 10.86
N GLN A 217 -58.94 -11.53 11.40
CA GLN A 217 -57.82 -10.99 12.17
C GLN A 217 -57.58 -11.78 13.46
N GLU A 218 -58.65 -12.12 14.19
CA GLU A 218 -58.56 -12.92 15.42
C GLU A 218 -57.92 -14.29 15.14
N ARG A 219 -58.35 -14.98 14.09
CA ARG A 219 -57.82 -16.29 13.72
C ARG A 219 -56.38 -16.22 13.21
N LYS A 220 -56.04 -15.18 12.45
CA LYS A 220 -54.64 -14.92 12.06
C LYS A 220 -53.77 -14.69 13.30
N ALA A 221 -54.22 -13.87 14.25
CA ALA A 221 -53.47 -13.61 15.49
C ALA A 221 -53.28 -14.89 16.34
N ALA A 222 -54.28 -15.77 16.40
CA ALA A 222 -54.17 -17.05 17.07
C ALA A 222 -53.10 -17.97 16.42
N PHE A 223 -53.06 -18.03 15.08
CA PHE A 223 -52.02 -18.76 14.36
C PHE A 223 -50.63 -18.16 14.57
N ASP A 224 -50.51 -16.83 14.52
CA ASP A 224 -49.25 -16.12 14.70
C ASP A 224 -48.64 -16.40 16.07
N LYS A 225 -49.45 -16.34 17.13
CA LYS A 225 -49.02 -16.70 18.48
C LYS A 225 -48.48 -18.13 18.56
N MET A 226 -49.12 -19.08 17.90
CA MET A 226 -48.64 -20.46 17.85
C MET A 226 -47.35 -20.61 17.04
N LYS A 227 -47.27 -19.97 15.88
CA LYS A 227 -46.08 -19.96 15.03
C LYS A 227 -44.87 -19.40 15.77
N ASP A 228 -45.04 -18.32 16.52
CA ASP A 228 -43.96 -17.71 17.32
C ASP A 228 -43.47 -18.65 18.42
N VAL A 229 -44.39 -19.35 19.06
CA VAL A 229 -44.10 -20.38 20.08
C VAL A 229 -43.27 -21.53 19.51
N VAL A 230 -43.67 -22.09 18.36
CA VAL A 230 -42.91 -23.17 17.69
C VAL A 230 -41.56 -22.65 17.19
N ALA A 231 -41.50 -21.42 16.68
CA ALA A 231 -40.25 -20.79 16.25
C ALA A 231 -39.28 -20.59 17.42
N ALA A 232 -39.77 -20.16 18.59
CA ALA A 232 -38.95 -19.99 19.80
C ALA A 232 -38.35 -21.32 20.29
N LEU A 233 -39.13 -22.41 20.26
CA LEU A 233 -38.65 -23.76 20.58
C LEU A 233 -37.58 -24.26 19.60
N VAL A 234 -37.82 -24.08 18.31
CA VAL A 234 -36.85 -24.48 17.25
C VAL A 234 -35.55 -23.68 17.39
N ALA A 235 -35.65 -22.38 17.67
CA ALA A 235 -34.49 -21.53 17.93
C ALA A 235 -33.72 -22.00 19.17
N TYR A 236 -34.44 -22.32 20.26
CA TYR A 236 -33.84 -22.84 21.48
C TYR A 236 -33.05 -24.14 21.24
N PHE A 237 -33.65 -25.12 20.55
CA PHE A 237 -32.94 -26.38 20.24
C PHE A 237 -31.72 -26.17 19.34
N LYS A 238 -31.81 -25.30 18.32
CA LYS A 238 -30.67 -24.96 17.46
C LYS A 238 -29.52 -24.30 18.22
N ASN A 239 -29.82 -23.52 19.27
CA ASN A 239 -28.80 -22.83 20.06
C ASN A 239 -28.10 -23.77 21.05
N VAL A 240 -28.82 -24.74 21.61
CA VAL A 240 -28.30 -25.60 22.70
C VAL A 240 -27.63 -26.88 22.18
N LEU A 241 -28.15 -27.44 21.08
CA LEU A 241 -27.75 -28.75 20.53
C LEU A 241 -26.96 -28.60 19.22
N ASP A 242 -26.08 -29.56 18.92
CA ASP A 242 -25.36 -29.59 17.65
C ASP A 242 -26.33 -29.79 16.48
N LEU A 243 -26.23 -28.94 15.45
CA LEU A 243 -27.04 -28.98 14.23
C LEU A 243 -27.02 -30.35 13.55
N LYS A 244 -25.95 -31.12 13.72
CA LYS A 244 -25.82 -32.48 13.15
C LYS A 244 -26.83 -33.46 13.74
N LEU A 245 -27.33 -33.22 14.95
CA LEU A 245 -28.28 -34.08 15.65
C LEU A 245 -29.74 -33.74 15.35
N LEU A 246 -30.02 -32.63 14.65
CA LEU A 246 -31.36 -32.06 14.50
C LEU A 246 -31.99 -32.35 13.12
N ASN A 247 -33.22 -32.87 13.10
CA ASN A 247 -34.08 -32.91 11.91
C ASN A 247 -35.31 -32.02 12.09
N LEU A 248 -35.10 -30.71 11.93
CA LEU A 248 -36.14 -29.66 12.08
C LEU A 248 -36.56 -29.02 10.74
N ALA A 249 -36.11 -29.58 9.61
CA ALA A 249 -36.38 -29.03 8.27
C ALA A 249 -37.88 -29.06 7.93
N SER A 250 -38.58 -30.13 8.32
CA SER A 250 -40.03 -30.26 8.12
C SER A 250 -40.80 -29.15 8.83
N LEU A 251 -40.54 -28.89 10.11
CA LEU A 251 -41.18 -27.81 10.87
C LEU A 251 -40.78 -26.42 10.36
N THR A 252 -39.51 -26.23 9.98
CA THR A 252 -39.05 -24.94 9.44
C THR A 252 -39.74 -24.62 8.11
N SER A 253 -39.90 -25.61 7.21
CA SER A 253 -40.60 -25.41 5.93
C SER A 253 -42.10 -25.14 6.07
N LEU A 254 -42.73 -25.59 7.15
CA LEU A 254 -44.14 -25.32 7.44
C LEU A 254 -44.38 -23.86 7.87
N MET A 255 -43.35 -23.17 8.38
CA MET A 255 -43.41 -21.77 8.82
C MET A 255 -42.91 -20.77 7.76
N GLU A 256 -42.53 -21.22 6.56
CA GLU A 256 -42.01 -20.36 5.50
C GLU A 256 -43.07 -19.40 4.95
N LYS A 257 -42.68 -18.13 4.79
CA LYS A 257 -43.58 -17.03 4.36
C LYS A 257 -44.26 -17.32 3.02
N GLN A 258 -43.55 -17.96 2.07
CA GLN A 258 -44.10 -18.29 0.75
C GLN A 258 -45.26 -19.29 0.86
N ARG A 259 -45.06 -20.36 1.63
CA ARG A 259 -46.08 -21.39 1.84
C ARG A 259 -47.28 -20.86 2.61
N LEU A 260 -47.04 -20.15 3.72
CA LEU A 260 -48.10 -19.54 4.52
C LEU A 260 -48.92 -18.51 3.73
N SER A 261 -48.29 -17.77 2.81
CA SER A 261 -48.99 -16.80 1.98
C SER A 261 -49.95 -17.40 0.95
N GLN A 262 -49.96 -18.73 0.79
CA GLN A 262 -50.80 -19.47 -0.16
C GLN A 262 -51.77 -20.46 0.51
N THR A 263 -51.66 -20.67 1.83
CA THR A 263 -52.54 -21.56 2.59
C THR A 263 -53.79 -20.84 3.07
N GLU A 264 -54.94 -21.51 2.92
CA GLU A 264 -56.23 -21.07 3.44
C GLU A 264 -56.22 -21.05 4.97
N ILE A 265 -56.80 -20.01 5.58
CA ILE A 265 -56.80 -19.84 7.04
C ILE A 265 -57.50 -21.01 7.76
N GLY A 266 -58.53 -21.59 7.15
CA GLY A 266 -59.24 -22.76 7.71
C GLY A 266 -58.40 -24.04 7.81
N GLN A 267 -57.26 -24.11 7.10
CA GLN A 267 -56.31 -25.23 7.22
C GLN A 267 -55.25 -25.00 8.32
N LEU A 268 -55.07 -23.74 8.73
CA LEU A 268 -54.07 -23.32 9.72
C LEU A 268 -54.63 -23.30 11.14
N VAL A 269 -55.92 -22.96 11.27
CA VAL A 269 -56.66 -22.87 12.53
C VAL A 269 -58.07 -23.41 12.31
N ALA A 270 -58.60 -24.17 13.26
CA ALA A 270 -59.95 -24.70 13.17
C ALA A 270 -61.05 -23.62 12.92
N TRP A 271 -61.98 -23.92 11.99
CA TRP A 271 -63.08 -23.03 11.55
C TRP A 271 -64.41 -23.80 11.43
N PRO A 272 -65.59 -23.24 11.80
CA PRO A 272 -65.88 -22.11 12.67
C PRO A 272 -66.14 -22.60 14.10
N GLY A 273 -65.29 -22.20 15.06
CA GLY A 273 -65.47 -22.57 16.47
C GLY A 273 -64.85 -23.91 16.89
N GLY A 274 -63.52 -23.98 16.87
CA GLY A 274 -62.73 -24.96 17.64
C GLY A 274 -62.29 -24.40 18.99
N THR A 275 -62.15 -25.30 19.98
CA THR A 275 -62.11 -25.13 21.45
C THR A 275 -61.25 -24.01 22.04
N ALA A 276 -61.61 -23.57 23.26
CA ALA A 276 -60.89 -22.63 24.12
C ALA A 276 -59.52 -23.16 24.62
N GLU A 277 -58.74 -23.74 23.72
CA GLU A 277 -57.41 -24.27 24.00
C GLU A 277 -56.35 -23.25 23.55
N PRO A 278 -55.26 -23.08 24.31
CA PRO A 278 -54.29 -22.01 24.07
C PRO A 278 -53.46 -22.18 22.78
N TYR A 279 -53.36 -23.40 22.21
CA TYR A 279 -52.56 -23.70 21.01
C TYR A 279 -53.17 -24.84 20.15
N ASP A 280 -53.53 -24.55 18.89
CA ASP A 280 -54.07 -25.52 17.92
C ASP A 280 -52.95 -26.16 17.07
N LEU A 281 -52.25 -27.15 17.64
CA LEU A 281 -51.01 -27.72 17.08
C LEU A 281 -51.21 -28.71 15.91
N ALA A 282 -52.44 -28.85 15.40
CA ALA A 282 -52.79 -29.80 14.35
C ALA A 282 -51.95 -29.58 13.08
N TYR A 283 -51.78 -28.32 12.67
CA TYR A 283 -50.99 -27.95 11.48
C TYR A 283 -49.51 -28.38 11.60
N PHE A 284 -48.93 -28.31 12.80
CA PHE A 284 -47.54 -28.70 13.05
C PHE A 284 -47.35 -30.19 13.33
N LYS A 285 -48.44 -30.97 13.43
CA LYS A 285 -48.45 -32.40 13.78
C LYS A 285 -47.84 -32.71 15.15
N LEU A 286 -47.91 -31.77 16.10
CA LEU A 286 -47.33 -31.87 17.45
C LEU A 286 -48.37 -32.16 18.54
N GLU A 287 -49.57 -32.64 18.18
CA GLU A 287 -50.67 -32.84 19.13
C GLU A 287 -50.30 -33.77 20.29
N ASN A 288 -49.52 -34.83 20.03
CA ASN A 288 -49.10 -35.80 21.04
C ASN A 288 -48.14 -35.23 22.10
N GLN A 289 -47.52 -34.08 21.84
CA GLN A 289 -46.57 -33.42 22.76
C GLN A 289 -47.18 -32.21 23.46
N ARG A 290 -48.50 -32.02 23.38
CA ARG A 290 -49.20 -30.86 23.93
C ARG A 290 -48.94 -30.65 25.43
N GLU A 291 -49.01 -31.70 26.24
CA GLU A 291 -48.77 -31.59 27.69
C GLU A 291 -47.33 -31.18 28.02
N ALA A 292 -46.36 -31.77 27.32
CA ALA A 292 -44.94 -31.41 27.45
C ALA A 292 -44.70 -29.94 27.07
N LEU A 293 -45.33 -29.48 25.98
CA LEU A 293 -45.26 -28.08 25.54
C LEU A 293 -45.89 -27.12 26.55
N CYS A 294 -47.04 -27.46 27.12
CA CYS A 294 -47.68 -26.65 28.17
C CYS A 294 -46.81 -26.50 29.42
N ARG A 295 -45.96 -27.48 29.75
CA ARG A 295 -45.01 -27.39 30.87
C ARG A 295 -43.74 -26.62 30.54
N LEU A 296 -43.20 -26.83 29.33
CA LEU A 296 -41.93 -26.23 28.90
C LEU A 296 -42.06 -24.75 28.52
N LEU A 297 -43.14 -24.38 27.84
CA LEU A 297 -43.28 -23.05 27.24
C LEU A 297 -43.30 -21.88 28.23
N PRO A 298 -44.03 -21.94 29.36
CA PRO A 298 -44.01 -20.86 30.35
C PRO A 298 -42.63 -20.63 30.97
N LEU A 299 -41.78 -21.66 30.96
CA LEU A 299 -40.44 -21.65 31.54
C LEU A 299 -39.35 -21.45 30.49
N LEU A 300 -39.68 -21.33 29.20
CA LEU A 300 -38.70 -21.37 28.11
C LEU A 300 -37.66 -20.25 28.20
N ASP A 301 -38.07 -19.04 28.58
CA ASP A 301 -37.14 -17.93 28.79
C ASP A 301 -36.19 -18.19 29.97
N VAL A 302 -36.69 -18.79 31.05
CA VAL A 302 -35.90 -19.14 32.23
C VAL A 302 -34.92 -20.28 31.92
N LEU A 303 -35.39 -21.28 31.17
CA LEU A 303 -34.61 -22.45 30.75
C LEU A 303 -33.55 -22.09 29.69
N ARG A 304 -33.82 -21.07 28.86
CA ARG A 304 -32.84 -20.52 27.91
C ARG A 304 -31.61 -19.96 28.63
N ASP A 305 -31.83 -19.32 29.76
CA ASP A 305 -30.77 -18.69 30.54
C ASP A 305 -30.04 -19.67 31.47
N SER A 306 -30.56 -20.89 31.64
CA SER A 306 -29.91 -21.96 32.42
C SER A 306 -29.01 -22.85 31.55
N ALA A 307 -27.71 -22.79 31.84
CA ALA A 307 -26.72 -23.67 31.23
C ALA A 307 -26.71 -25.07 31.86
N THR A 308 -27.12 -25.23 33.12
CA THR A 308 -27.23 -26.57 33.74
C THR A 308 -28.32 -27.40 33.06
N PHE A 309 -29.49 -26.81 32.81
CA PHE A 309 -30.56 -27.44 32.05
C PHE A 309 -30.10 -27.73 30.60
N SER A 310 -29.52 -26.74 29.92
CA SER A 310 -29.00 -26.89 28.55
C SER A 310 -27.97 -28.02 28.42
N ARG A 311 -27.10 -28.20 29.43
CA ARG A 311 -26.13 -29.30 29.47
C ARG A 311 -26.79 -30.66 29.65
N MET A 312 -27.75 -30.77 30.57
CA MET A 312 -28.49 -32.02 30.77
C MET A 312 -29.30 -32.41 29.53
N LEU A 313 -29.89 -31.41 28.85
CA LEU A 313 -30.59 -31.59 27.59
C LEU A 313 -29.67 -32.12 26.50
N ARG A 314 -28.46 -31.55 26.37
CA ARG A 314 -27.45 -32.04 25.42
C ARG A 314 -27.06 -33.48 25.68
N THR A 315 -26.70 -33.81 26.92
CA THR A 315 -26.28 -35.18 27.27
C THR A 315 -27.40 -36.19 27.00
N ARG A 316 -28.66 -35.86 27.32
CA ARG A 316 -29.80 -36.74 27.08
C ARG A 316 -30.13 -36.87 25.59
N ALA A 317 -30.10 -35.77 24.84
CA ALA A 317 -30.33 -35.79 23.40
C ALA A 317 -29.24 -36.61 22.67
N GLU A 318 -27.97 -36.47 23.05
CA GLU A 318 -26.87 -37.30 22.53
C GLU A 318 -27.07 -38.78 22.87
N ALA A 319 -27.46 -39.11 24.10
CA ALA A 319 -27.74 -40.49 24.51
C ALA A 319 -28.91 -41.08 23.71
N GLN A 320 -29.98 -40.30 23.50
CA GLN A 320 -31.13 -40.71 22.70
C GLN A 320 -30.76 -40.90 21.22
N ALA A 321 -29.92 -40.03 20.67
CA ALA A 321 -29.40 -40.17 19.30
C ALA A 321 -28.48 -41.39 19.15
N ARG A 322 -27.71 -41.76 20.20
CA ARG A 322 -26.91 -43.00 20.21
C ARG A 322 -27.79 -44.24 20.35
N ALA A 323 -28.86 -44.19 21.13
CA ALA A 323 -29.80 -45.30 21.29
C ALA A 323 -30.61 -45.57 20.01
N SER A 324 -30.90 -44.54 19.21
CA SER A 324 -31.51 -44.69 17.88
C SER A 324 -30.51 -45.07 16.77
N ALA A 325 -29.20 -45.06 17.07
CA ALA A 325 -28.12 -45.36 16.13
C ALA A 325 -27.86 -46.88 15.95
N GLY A 326 -28.88 -47.60 15.46
CA GLY A 326 -28.65 -48.77 14.59
C GLY A 326 -28.21 -48.37 13.17
N SER A 327 -28.20 -47.07 12.85
CA SER A 327 -27.70 -46.46 11.63
C SER A 327 -26.98 -45.16 12.00
N ALA A 328 -25.74 -44.98 11.54
CA ALA A 328 -24.81 -43.92 11.95
C ALA A 328 -25.21 -42.48 11.52
N THR A 329 -26.48 -42.23 11.20
CA THR A 329 -27.00 -40.93 10.72
C THR A 329 -28.44 -40.61 11.18
N ALA A 330 -28.92 -41.19 12.28
CA ALA A 330 -30.27 -40.91 12.78
C ALA A 330 -30.37 -39.51 13.45
N LYS A 331 -30.91 -38.53 12.72
CA LYS A 331 -31.23 -37.19 13.26
C LYS A 331 -32.54 -37.23 14.06
N LEU A 332 -32.58 -36.55 15.21
CA LEU A 332 -33.76 -36.51 16.07
C LEU A 332 -34.84 -35.59 15.49
N THR A 333 -36.09 -36.07 15.48
CA THR A 333 -37.28 -35.28 15.13
C THR A 333 -37.68 -34.36 16.29
N ALA A 334 -38.49 -33.34 15.99
CA ALA A 334 -38.95 -32.38 16.99
C ALA A 334 -39.72 -33.04 18.15
N ASP A 335 -40.55 -34.06 17.87
CA ASP A 335 -41.30 -34.78 18.91
C ASP A 335 -40.37 -35.45 19.93
N ALA A 336 -39.30 -36.11 19.45
CA ALA A 336 -38.33 -36.76 20.31
C ALA A 336 -37.56 -35.73 21.16
N LEU A 337 -37.26 -34.55 20.60
CA LEU A 337 -36.57 -33.47 21.31
C LEU A 337 -37.43 -32.84 22.40
N ILE A 338 -38.73 -32.64 22.12
CA ILE A 338 -39.68 -32.11 23.11
C ILE A 338 -39.84 -33.10 24.28
N ALA A 339 -39.95 -34.39 23.99
CA ALA A 339 -39.99 -35.43 25.02
C ALA A 339 -38.69 -35.50 25.85
N CYS A 340 -37.53 -35.34 25.20
CA CYS A 340 -36.25 -35.24 25.92
C CYS A 340 -36.20 -34.02 26.85
N ALA A 341 -36.68 -32.86 26.39
CA ALA A 341 -36.69 -31.63 27.18
C ALA A 341 -37.59 -31.73 28.42
N ASP A 342 -38.76 -32.35 28.28
CA ASP A 342 -39.71 -32.56 29.38
C ASP A 342 -39.15 -33.53 30.46
N ALA A 343 -38.50 -34.61 30.03
CA ALA A 343 -37.82 -35.52 30.95
C ALA A 343 -36.67 -34.83 31.70
N VAL A 344 -35.89 -34.00 31.01
CA VAL A 344 -34.80 -33.23 31.63
C VAL A 344 -35.33 -32.18 32.60
N LEU A 345 -36.47 -31.55 32.30
CA LEU A 345 -37.10 -30.59 33.20
C LEU A 345 -37.44 -31.25 34.54
N THR A 346 -38.00 -32.45 34.50
CA THR A 346 -38.34 -33.21 35.70
C THR A 346 -37.10 -33.57 36.52
N GLU A 347 -36.04 -34.07 35.88
CA GLU A 347 -34.76 -34.39 36.56
C GLU A 347 -34.06 -33.16 37.13
N TRP A 348 -34.11 -32.04 36.42
CA TRP A 348 -33.49 -30.78 36.82
C TRP A 348 -34.20 -30.16 38.02
N LEU A 349 -35.54 -30.16 38.03
CA LEU A 349 -36.35 -29.71 39.18
C LEU A 349 -36.08 -30.56 40.43
N ALA A 350 -36.03 -31.89 40.29
CA ALA A 350 -35.74 -32.78 41.40
C ALA A 350 -34.38 -32.48 42.06
N LYS A 351 -33.35 -32.17 41.26
CA LYS A 351 -32.03 -31.76 41.78
C LYS A 351 -32.08 -30.41 42.49
N ILE A 352 -32.86 -29.46 41.98
CA ILE A 352 -33.06 -28.17 42.67
C ILE A 352 -33.72 -28.36 44.03
N ASP A 353 -34.73 -29.23 44.12
CA ASP A 353 -35.40 -29.50 45.39
C ASP A 353 -34.44 -30.15 46.41
N THR A 354 -33.53 -31.03 45.98
CA THR A 354 -32.48 -31.58 46.86
C THR A 354 -31.43 -30.55 47.30
N MET A 355 -31.21 -29.49 46.51
CA MET A 355 -30.38 -28.35 46.92
C MET A 355 -31.12 -27.48 47.94
N LYS A 356 -32.42 -27.23 47.74
CA LYS A 356 -33.28 -26.48 48.68
C LYS A 356 -33.37 -27.18 50.05
N SER A 357 -33.40 -28.51 50.09
CA SER A 357 -33.41 -29.29 51.34
C SER A 357 -32.04 -29.34 52.05
N GLY A 358 -30.95 -28.93 51.40
CA GLY A 358 -29.60 -28.90 52.00
C GLY A 358 -28.98 -30.27 52.25
N THR A 359 -29.55 -31.34 51.68
CA THR A 359 -29.09 -32.74 51.81
C THR A 359 -28.02 -33.11 50.78
N ILE A 360 -27.88 -32.32 49.73
CA ILE A 360 -26.86 -32.51 48.69
C ILE A 360 -25.44 -32.26 49.25
N THR A 361 -24.48 -33.06 48.79
CA THR A 361 -23.05 -32.88 49.13
C THR A 361 -22.39 -31.83 48.24
N ILE A 362 -21.28 -31.24 48.70
CA ILE A 362 -20.50 -30.27 47.90
C ILE A 362 -19.96 -30.93 46.61
N GLY A 363 -19.58 -32.22 46.67
CA GLY A 363 -19.17 -32.97 45.49
C GLY A 363 -20.27 -33.06 44.43
N GLU A 364 -21.50 -33.35 44.84
CA GLU A 364 -22.66 -33.42 43.95
C GLU A 364 -23.06 -32.04 43.41
N ILE A 365 -22.97 -30.98 44.23
CA ILE A 365 -23.16 -29.60 43.79
C ILE A 365 -22.13 -29.23 42.70
N ASN A 366 -20.86 -29.55 42.92
CA ASN A 366 -19.79 -29.27 41.96
C ASN A 366 -19.97 -30.07 40.67
N GLN A 367 -20.47 -31.31 40.74
CA GLN A 367 -20.80 -32.10 39.55
C GLN A 367 -22.01 -31.51 38.80
N PHE A 368 -23.04 -31.09 39.53
CA PHE A 368 -24.28 -30.52 38.97
C PHE A 368 -24.10 -29.13 38.35
N LEU A 369 -23.25 -28.27 38.94
CA LEU A 369 -22.90 -26.95 38.39
C LEU A 369 -21.72 -27.02 37.39
N GLY A 370 -20.96 -28.12 37.39
CA GLY A 370 -19.81 -28.36 36.50
C GLY A 370 -18.56 -27.56 36.87
N GLN A 371 -17.51 -27.65 36.04
CA GLN A 371 -16.24 -26.89 36.17
C GLN A 371 -16.41 -25.35 36.09
N ARG A 372 -17.63 -24.81 36.11
CA ARG A 372 -17.89 -23.36 36.15
C ARG A 372 -17.58 -22.71 37.51
N LEU A 373 -17.07 -23.49 38.45
CA LEU A 373 -16.47 -23.05 39.71
C LEU A 373 -14.96 -22.78 39.59
N VAL A 374 -14.41 -22.71 38.37
CA VAL A 374 -13.01 -22.31 38.19
C VAL A 374 -12.83 -20.86 38.61
N SER A 375 -12.04 -20.73 39.64
CA SER A 375 -11.46 -19.54 40.21
C SER A 375 -10.77 -18.68 39.15
N GLY A 376 -11.26 -17.46 38.92
CA GLY A 376 -10.54 -16.44 38.14
C GLY A 376 -11.42 -15.58 37.23
N ASP A 377 -12.63 -16.03 36.89
CA ASP A 377 -13.51 -15.25 36.00
C ASP A 377 -14.37 -14.25 36.81
N PRO A 378 -14.25 -12.93 36.59
CA PRO A 378 -15.05 -11.91 37.27
C PRO A 378 -16.56 -12.12 37.06
N ASP A 379 -16.95 -12.76 35.95
CA ASP A 379 -18.35 -13.05 35.62
C ASP A 379 -18.86 -14.38 36.19
N ALA A 380 -18.01 -15.19 36.84
CA ALA A 380 -18.43 -16.46 37.43
C ALA A 380 -19.56 -16.25 38.45
N ARG A 381 -19.46 -15.18 39.26
CA ARG A 381 -20.48 -14.80 40.24
C ARG A 381 -21.80 -14.41 39.57
N SER A 382 -21.73 -13.61 38.52
CA SER A 382 -22.89 -13.17 37.74
C SER A 382 -23.58 -14.34 37.03
N ARG A 383 -22.80 -15.31 36.52
CA ARG A 383 -23.32 -16.54 35.88
C ARG A 383 -23.92 -17.50 36.89
N LEU A 384 -23.29 -17.69 38.05
CA LEU A 384 -23.88 -18.44 39.16
C LEU A 384 -25.19 -17.80 39.61
N ALA A 385 -25.21 -16.49 39.84
CA ALA A 385 -26.44 -15.76 40.17
C ALA A 385 -27.53 -15.93 39.11
N ARG A 386 -27.17 -16.00 37.83
CA ARG A 386 -28.10 -16.28 36.72
C ARG A 386 -28.65 -17.71 36.74
N GLU A 387 -27.82 -18.71 37.04
CA GLU A 387 -28.29 -20.10 37.23
C GLU A 387 -29.21 -20.23 38.44
N PHE A 388 -28.86 -19.60 39.56
CA PHE A 388 -29.70 -19.62 40.76
C PHE A 388 -31.03 -18.86 40.56
N ARG A 389 -31.06 -17.82 39.72
CA ARG A 389 -32.31 -17.20 39.24
C ARG A 389 -33.14 -18.20 38.43
N ALA A 390 -32.51 -18.96 37.56
CA ALA A 390 -33.21 -19.98 36.79
C ALA A 390 -33.79 -21.09 37.69
N PHE A 391 -33.08 -21.51 38.72
CA PHE A 391 -33.57 -22.49 39.71
C PHE A 391 -34.79 -22.03 40.49
N ALA A 392 -35.00 -20.71 40.62
CA ALA A 392 -36.17 -20.14 41.25
C ALA A 392 -37.39 -20.04 40.31
N LEU A 393 -37.29 -20.54 39.06
CA LEU A 393 -38.37 -20.53 38.06
C LEU A 393 -38.95 -19.12 37.81
N GLY A 394 -38.12 -18.07 37.97
CA GLY A 394 -38.54 -16.67 37.84
C GLY A 394 -39.20 -16.05 39.09
N ASN A 395 -39.27 -16.76 40.22
CA ASN A 395 -39.84 -16.25 41.47
C ASN A 395 -38.77 -15.52 42.32
N GLU A 396 -38.74 -14.18 42.24
CA GLU A 396 -37.71 -13.35 42.90
C GLU A 396 -37.71 -13.42 44.44
N GLN A 397 -38.85 -13.74 45.07
CA GLN A 397 -38.95 -13.76 46.54
C GLN A 397 -38.22 -14.98 47.14
N GLU A 398 -38.41 -16.18 46.56
CA GLU A 398 -37.71 -17.40 46.98
C GLU A 398 -36.22 -17.38 46.64
N MET A 399 -35.83 -16.74 45.53
CA MET A 399 -34.42 -16.55 45.13
C MET A 399 -33.58 -15.93 46.27
N SER A 400 -34.20 -15.12 47.11
CA SER A 400 -33.46 -14.19 47.95
C SER A 400 -32.85 -14.83 49.21
N ALA A 401 -33.51 -15.77 49.88
CA ALA A 401 -33.02 -16.30 51.15
C ALA A 401 -32.12 -17.53 50.97
N TRP A 402 -32.67 -18.63 50.46
CA TRP A 402 -31.93 -19.89 50.35
C TRP A 402 -30.80 -19.81 49.33
N ALA A 403 -31.04 -19.16 48.17
CA ALA A 403 -30.04 -19.09 47.12
C ALA A 403 -28.88 -18.16 47.50
N ARG A 404 -29.12 -17.05 48.22
CA ARG A 404 -28.04 -16.23 48.80
C ARG A 404 -27.20 -17.01 49.81
N THR A 405 -27.84 -17.74 50.72
CA THR A 405 -27.12 -18.55 51.73
C THR A 405 -26.35 -19.71 51.11
N CYS A 406 -26.94 -20.40 50.12
CA CYS A 406 -26.27 -21.46 49.37
C CYS A 406 -25.08 -20.92 48.57
N LEU A 407 -25.26 -19.78 47.89
CA LEU A 407 -24.20 -19.13 47.12
C LEU A 407 -23.06 -18.66 48.01
N GLN A 408 -23.35 -18.04 49.17
CA GLN A 408 -22.32 -17.66 50.15
C GLN A 408 -21.52 -18.85 50.67
N LYS A 409 -22.19 -19.97 50.99
CA LYS A 409 -21.52 -21.20 51.46
C LYS A 409 -20.64 -21.86 50.40
N VAL A 410 -21.07 -21.83 49.13
CA VAL A 410 -20.30 -22.35 48.01
C VAL A 410 -19.13 -21.41 47.67
N GLU A 411 -19.32 -20.09 47.73
CA GLU A 411 -18.27 -19.08 47.56
C GLU A 411 -17.18 -19.21 48.64
N SER A 412 -17.55 -19.34 49.91
CA SER A 412 -16.59 -19.46 51.02
C SER A 412 -15.78 -20.76 50.95
N PHE A 413 -16.41 -21.88 50.59
CA PHE A 413 -15.70 -23.14 50.37
C PHE A 413 -14.68 -23.05 49.22
N ASN A 414 -15.06 -22.42 48.10
CA ASN A 414 -14.14 -22.24 46.98
C ASN A 414 -12.98 -21.29 47.34
N LYS A 415 -13.22 -20.24 48.13
CA LYS A 415 -12.16 -19.36 48.63
C LYS A 415 -11.15 -20.12 49.49
N LEU A 416 -11.63 -20.94 50.44
CA LEU A 416 -10.78 -21.79 51.28
C LEU A 416 -9.91 -22.76 50.48
N ALA A 417 -10.48 -23.41 49.45
CA ALA A 417 -9.72 -24.29 48.58
C ALA A 417 -8.60 -23.56 47.80
N LYS A 418 -8.83 -22.31 47.38
CA LYS A 418 -7.80 -21.47 46.74
C LYS A 418 -6.70 -21.05 47.71
N TYR A 419 -7.08 -20.58 48.89
CA TYR A 419 -6.12 -20.14 49.91
C TYR A 419 -5.24 -21.31 50.36
N ALA A 420 -5.79 -22.53 50.46
CA ALA A 420 -5.03 -23.73 50.76
C ALA A 420 -3.95 -24.03 49.70
N ARG A 421 -4.21 -23.80 48.41
CA ARG A 421 -3.19 -23.96 47.36
C ARG A 421 -2.05 -22.96 47.52
N VAL A 422 -2.37 -21.70 47.82
CA VAL A 422 -1.35 -20.64 48.06
C VAL A 422 -0.54 -20.97 49.31
N ALA A 423 -1.23 -21.39 50.39
CA ALA A 423 -0.63 -21.81 51.65
C ALA A 423 0.38 -22.97 51.46
N GLN A 424 0.00 -24.00 50.69
CA GLN A 424 0.88 -25.12 50.35
C GLN A 424 2.13 -24.66 49.57
N LEU A 425 1.99 -23.69 48.68
CA LEU A 425 3.13 -23.16 47.91
C LEU A 425 4.07 -22.35 48.80
N ILE A 426 3.53 -21.52 49.69
CA ILE A 426 4.33 -20.75 50.66
C ILE A 426 5.06 -21.70 51.60
N GLN A 427 4.40 -22.75 52.11
CA GLN A 427 5.04 -23.76 52.95
C GLN A 427 6.18 -24.47 52.21
N LYS A 428 5.98 -24.87 50.95
CA LYS A 428 7.05 -25.45 50.11
C LYS A 428 8.23 -24.50 49.91
N ILE A 429 8.00 -23.19 49.80
CA ILE A 429 9.08 -22.19 49.71
C ILE A 429 9.85 -22.12 51.04
N TYR A 430 9.14 -22.05 52.17
CA TYR A 430 9.76 -22.04 53.49
C TYR A 430 10.62 -23.29 53.73
N GLU A 431 10.12 -24.47 53.35
CA GLU A 431 10.87 -25.74 53.45
C GLU A 431 12.10 -25.76 52.51
N LYS A 432 11.91 -25.40 51.23
CA LYS A 432 12.96 -25.52 50.20
C LYS A 432 14.09 -24.52 50.37
N TYR A 433 13.80 -23.34 50.90
CA TYR A 433 14.77 -22.28 51.19
C TYR A 433 15.19 -22.20 52.67
N GLN A 434 14.68 -23.11 53.51
CA GLN A 434 14.97 -23.20 54.96
C GLN A 434 14.69 -21.89 55.71
N LEU A 435 13.54 -21.27 55.46
CA LEU A 435 13.09 -20.05 56.17
C LEU A 435 12.39 -20.45 57.47
N PHE A 436 12.65 -19.72 58.56
CA PHE A 436 12.00 -19.94 59.87
C PHE A 436 10.86 -18.94 60.07
N GLY A 437 9.66 -19.38 60.48
CA GLY A 437 8.51 -18.49 60.74
C GLY A 437 7.29 -19.22 61.30
N ASP A 438 6.39 -18.49 61.97
CA ASP A 438 5.11 -19.02 62.48
C ASP A 438 4.10 -19.15 61.33
N LEU A 439 3.72 -20.39 61.00
CA LEU A 439 2.80 -20.75 59.91
C LEU A 439 1.46 -21.31 60.44
N THR A 440 1.19 -21.19 61.75
CA THR A 440 -0.04 -21.72 62.39
C THR A 440 -1.34 -21.23 61.73
N ALA A 441 -1.35 -20.01 61.19
CA ALA A 441 -2.46 -19.44 60.44
C ALA A 441 -2.69 -20.12 59.06
N LEU A 442 -1.64 -20.65 58.43
CA LEU A 442 -1.75 -21.39 57.16
C LEU A 442 -2.10 -22.86 57.40
N ASP A 443 -1.62 -23.44 58.50
CA ASP A 443 -1.97 -24.81 58.90
C ASP A 443 -3.49 -24.95 59.18
N THR A 444 -4.12 -23.94 59.76
CA THR A 444 -5.58 -23.89 59.98
C THR A 444 -6.39 -23.81 58.68
N VAL A 445 -5.92 -23.06 57.67
CA VAL A 445 -6.53 -23.01 56.32
C VAL A 445 -6.34 -24.34 55.58
N MET A 446 -5.18 -24.98 55.74
CA MET A 446 -4.91 -26.28 55.13
C MET A 446 -5.75 -27.40 55.76
N GLN A 447 -5.89 -27.42 57.09
CA GLN A 447 -6.72 -28.39 57.81
C GLN A 447 -8.22 -28.26 57.50
N SER A 448 -8.71 -27.04 57.29
CA SER A 448 -10.11 -26.78 56.89
C SER A 448 -10.41 -27.09 55.41
N SER A 449 -9.38 -27.25 54.58
CA SER A 449 -9.49 -27.64 53.16
C SER A 449 -9.42 -29.15 52.89
N GLY A 450 -9.08 -29.96 53.90
CA GLY A 450 -9.05 -31.43 53.79
C GLY A 450 -10.39 -31.98 53.30
N ASP A 451 -10.37 -33.12 52.60
CA ASP A 451 -11.38 -33.70 51.68
C ASP A 451 -12.87 -33.61 52.11
N ASN A 452 -13.40 -32.39 52.21
CA ASN A 452 -14.71 -32.05 52.74
C ASN A 452 -15.84 -32.20 51.70
N ARG A 453 -15.58 -32.90 50.60
CA ARG A 453 -16.52 -33.09 49.47
C ARG A 453 -17.78 -33.86 49.86
N SER A 454 -17.71 -34.65 50.93
CA SER A 454 -18.80 -35.47 51.48
C SER A 454 -19.67 -34.76 52.52
N ILE A 455 -19.35 -33.52 52.89
CA ILE A 455 -20.11 -32.77 53.89
C ILE A 455 -21.41 -32.23 53.26
N PRO A 456 -22.59 -32.46 53.88
CA PRO A 456 -23.84 -31.83 53.46
C PRO A 456 -23.79 -30.31 53.58
N LEU A 457 -24.40 -29.59 52.64
CA LEU A 457 -24.44 -28.12 52.61
C LEU A 457 -25.00 -27.49 53.92
N SER A 458 -25.86 -28.21 54.63
CA SER A 458 -26.41 -27.81 55.93
C SER A 458 -25.36 -27.66 57.04
N GLN A 459 -24.26 -28.40 56.99
CA GLN A 459 -23.23 -28.48 58.06
C GLN A 459 -22.05 -27.50 57.87
N LEU A 460 -21.95 -26.83 56.72
CA LEU A 460 -20.96 -25.79 56.46
C LEU A 460 -21.23 -24.53 57.30
N ARG A 461 -20.30 -24.18 58.20
CA ARG A 461 -20.26 -22.86 58.84
C ARG A 461 -19.54 -21.87 57.91
N ALA A 462 -20.14 -20.70 57.68
CA ALA A 462 -19.41 -19.57 57.11
C ALA A 462 -18.49 -19.04 58.21
N ALA A 463 -17.23 -19.46 58.24
CA ALA A 463 -16.23 -18.84 59.09
C ALA A 463 -15.86 -17.47 58.50
N ASP A 464 -15.60 -16.48 59.37
CA ASP A 464 -15.11 -15.16 58.94
C ASP A 464 -13.73 -15.33 58.29
N LEU A 465 -13.68 -15.16 56.97
CA LEU A 465 -12.46 -15.29 56.15
C LEU A 465 -11.64 -14.00 56.08
N SER A 466 -12.05 -12.94 56.79
CA SER A 466 -11.43 -11.61 56.76
C SER A 466 -9.96 -11.61 57.15
N ASP A 467 -9.54 -12.56 58.00
CA ASP A 467 -8.15 -12.67 58.45
C ASP A 467 -7.20 -13.19 57.34
N TYR A 468 -7.75 -13.64 56.20
CA TYR A 468 -7.02 -14.22 55.07
C TYR A 468 -7.19 -13.42 53.76
N ASP A 469 -7.72 -12.21 53.81
CA ASP A 469 -7.96 -11.37 52.62
C ASP A 469 -6.68 -11.14 51.77
N GLN A 470 -5.49 -11.10 52.39
CA GLN A 470 -4.21 -10.97 51.66
C GLN A 470 -3.86 -12.21 50.82
N LEU A 471 -4.39 -13.39 51.16
CA LEU A 471 -4.29 -14.58 50.31
C LEU A 471 -5.32 -14.54 49.17
N GLU A 472 -6.38 -13.74 49.29
CA GLU A 472 -7.34 -13.49 48.22
C GLU A 472 -6.67 -12.80 47.04
N ASP A 473 -5.96 -11.70 47.28
CA ASP A 473 -5.28 -10.94 46.24
C ASP A 473 -4.26 -11.79 45.46
N ILE A 474 -3.53 -12.66 46.16
CA ILE A 474 -2.54 -13.56 45.54
C ILE A 474 -3.24 -14.70 44.79
N SER A 475 -4.31 -15.26 45.35
CA SER A 475 -5.06 -16.35 44.70
C SER A 475 -5.89 -15.89 43.50
N ALA A 476 -6.27 -14.62 43.46
CA ALA A 476 -7.04 -14.02 42.38
C ALA A 476 -6.16 -13.73 41.16
N ASN A 477 -4.86 -13.53 41.37
CA ASN A 477 -3.91 -13.21 40.30
C ASN A 477 -3.08 -14.43 39.89
N GLU A 478 -3.37 -14.96 38.71
CA GLU A 478 -2.67 -16.11 38.15
C GLU A 478 -1.16 -15.86 37.97
N HIS A 479 -0.74 -14.63 37.68
CA HIS A 479 0.67 -14.26 37.53
C HIS A 479 1.41 -14.19 38.86
N CYS A 480 0.76 -13.77 39.95
CA CYS A 480 1.33 -13.83 41.31
C CYS A 480 1.56 -15.28 41.75
N LEU A 481 0.58 -16.16 41.54
CA LEU A 481 0.71 -17.60 41.78
C LEU A 481 1.83 -18.22 40.95
N ALA A 482 1.86 -17.94 39.65
CA ALA A 482 2.91 -18.43 38.76
C ALA A 482 4.31 -17.94 39.19
N SER A 483 4.42 -16.71 39.72
CA SER A 483 5.67 -16.16 40.25
C SER A 483 6.17 -16.92 41.47
N LEU A 484 5.27 -17.24 42.42
CA LEU A 484 5.61 -18.07 43.58
C LEU A 484 5.97 -19.50 43.18
N GLU A 485 5.25 -20.10 42.23
CA GLU A 485 5.56 -21.44 41.71
C GLU A 485 6.91 -21.48 40.97
N ALA A 486 7.22 -20.44 40.18
CA ALA A 486 8.51 -20.30 39.49
C ALA A 486 9.65 -20.15 40.49
N PHE A 487 9.51 -19.27 41.49
CA PHE A 487 10.49 -19.10 42.56
C PHE A 487 10.69 -20.41 43.34
N ALA A 488 9.60 -21.06 43.75
CA ALA A 488 9.66 -22.35 44.44
C ALA A 488 10.37 -23.43 43.60
N SER A 489 10.26 -23.40 42.27
CA SER A 489 10.90 -24.39 41.39
C SER A 489 12.39 -24.11 41.17
N CYS A 490 12.77 -22.84 41.05
CA CYS A 490 14.08 -22.38 40.58
C CYS A 490 15.13 -22.15 41.69
N ARG A 491 15.33 -23.13 42.58
CA ARG A 491 16.32 -23.02 43.68
C ARG A 491 17.75 -22.82 43.18
N GLU A 492 18.22 -23.67 42.26
CA GLU A 492 19.63 -23.71 41.87
C GLU A 492 20.11 -22.39 41.25
N ILE A 493 19.32 -21.80 40.35
CA ILE A 493 19.66 -20.52 39.71
C ILE A 493 19.60 -19.37 40.70
N VAL A 494 18.63 -19.34 41.62
CA VAL A 494 18.48 -18.28 42.63
C VAL A 494 19.68 -18.26 43.57
N TYR A 495 20.12 -19.44 44.05
CA TYR A 495 21.33 -19.54 44.86
C TYR A 495 22.58 -19.20 44.06
N TRP A 496 22.68 -19.67 42.82
CA TRP A 496 23.83 -19.37 41.97
C TRP A 496 23.97 -17.86 41.72
N ILE A 497 22.90 -17.17 41.30
CA ILE A 497 22.87 -15.71 41.09
C ILE A 497 23.37 -15.00 42.35
N ARG A 498 22.83 -15.36 43.51
CA ARG A 498 23.19 -14.74 44.80
C ARG A 498 24.67 -14.93 45.17
N GLU A 499 25.21 -16.14 44.98
CA GLU A 499 26.60 -16.46 45.34
C GLU A 499 27.61 -15.90 44.34
N ASN A 500 27.20 -15.73 43.08
CA ASN A 500 28.10 -15.43 41.98
C ASN A 500 28.00 -14.01 41.45
N ILE A 501 26.87 -13.34 41.62
CA ILE A 501 26.60 -12.03 41.01
C ILE A 501 26.07 -11.10 42.12
N PRO A 502 26.92 -10.23 42.67
CA PRO A 502 26.49 -9.16 43.56
C PRO A 502 25.44 -8.27 42.88
N LYS A 503 24.54 -7.67 43.68
CA LYS A 503 23.44 -6.84 43.14
C LYS A 503 23.94 -5.68 42.25
N ALA A 504 25.08 -5.07 42.60
CA ALA A 504 25.68 -3.99 41.82
C ALA A 504 26.24 -4.46 40.47
N ASP A 505 26.68 -5.72 40.39
CA ASP A 505 27.37 -6.27 39.22
C ASP A 505 26.43 -7.02 38.27
N LEU A 506 25.13 -7.11 38.59
CA LEU A 506 24.14 -7.79 37.75
C LEU A 506 24.02 -7.15 36.36
N LYS A 507 24.09 -5.81 36.30
CA LYS A 507 24.08 -5.07 35.03
C LYS A 507 25.38 -5.30 34.24
N THR A 508 26.52 -5.25 34.92
CA THR A 508 27.83 -5.54 34.33
C THR A 508 27.88 -6.97 33.76
N PHE A 509 27.35 -7.96 34.48
CA PHE A 509 27.24 -9.33 33.99
C PHE A 509 26.34 -9.44 32.76
N PHE A 510 25.21 -8.75 32.75
CA PHE A 510 24.33 -8.70 31.57
C PHE A 510 25.04 -8.10 30.36
N ASP A 511 25.69 -6.95 30.51
CA ASP A 511 26.39 -6.30 29.40
C ASP A 511 27.50 -7.20 28.83
N LEU A 512 28.27 -7.85 29.70
CA LEU A 512 29.31 -8.82 29.30
C LEU A 512 28.72 -10.09 28.66
N ALA A 513 27.59 -10.60 29.15
CA ALA A 513 26.93 -11.76 28.58
C ALA A 513 26.30 -11.46 27.20
N MET A 514 25.78 -10.24 27.00
CA MET A 514 25.27 -9.80 25.70
C MET A 514 26.39 -9.69 24.66
N ILE A 515 27.59 -9.26 25.07
CA ILE A 515 28.78 -9.25 24.20
C ILE A 515 29.22 -10.69 23.88
N TYR A 516 29.26 -11.57 24.87
CA TYR A 516 29.65 -12.97 24.69
C TYR A 516 28.73 -13.72 23.72
N VAL A 517 27.44 -13.46 23.80
CA VAL A 517 26.39 -14.11 23.02
C VAL A 517 26.12 -13.39 21.68
N GLY A 518 26.80 -12.27 21.43
CA GLY A 518 26.61 -11.40 20.26
C GLY A 518 26.57 -12.14 18.92
N ASP A 519 27.44 -13.14 18.74
CA ASP A 519 27.60 -13.88 17.49
C ASP A 519 26.66 -15.12 17.39
N ALA A 520 25.92 -15.48 18.45
CA ALA A 520 25.16 -16.72 18.54
C ALA A 520 23.67 -16.61 18.16
N GLY A 521 23.24 -15.44 17.68
CA GLY A 521 21.90 -15.17 17.12
C GLY A 521 20.85 -14.67 18.12
N ASP A 522 19.78 -14.04 17.60
CA ASP A 522 18.71 -13.35 18.35
C ASP A 522 18.10 -14.18 19.49
N MET A 523 18.00 -15.49 19.29
CA MET A 523 17.42 -16.42 20.27
C MET A 523 18.27 -16.57 21.53
N GLU A 524 19.59 -16.41 21.44
CA GLU A 524 20.48 -16.51 22.57
C GLU A 524 20.61 -15.17 23.30
N GLN A 525 20.65 -14.06 22.55
CA GLN A 525 20.60 -12.70 23.11
C GLN A 525 19.33 -12.49 23.94
N LYS A 526 18.17 -12.92 23.41
CA LYS A 526 16.89 -12.86 24.13
C LYS A 526 16.87 -13.71 25.41
N ARG A 527 17.67 -14.79 25.49
CA ARG A 527 17.78 -15.58 26.73
C ARG A 527 18.54 -14.84 27.81
N VAL A 528 19.60 -14.11 27.45
CA VAL A 528 20.37 -13.27 28.38
C VAL A 528 19.50 -12.11 28.88
N GLU A 529 18.72 -11.50 27.99
CA GLU A 529 17.74 -10.47 28.36
C GLU A 529 16.65 -11.00 29.30
N ASN A 530 16.06 -12.16 28.98
CA ASN A 530 15.08 -12.82 29.83
C ASN A 530 15.65 -13.15 31.22
N PHE A 531 16.90 -13.60 31.29
CA PHE A 531 17.59 -13.86 32.55
C PHE A 531 17.77 -12.58 33.38
N TYR A 532 18.21 -11.49 32.76
CA TYR A 532 18.41 -10.21 33.44
C TYR A 532 17.09 -9.65 33.97
N GLN A 533 16.04 -9.66 33.15
CA GLN A 533 14.70 -9.22 33.54
C GLN A 533 14.14 -10.08 34.69
N ALA A 534 14.35 -11.40 34.66
CA ALA A 534 13.99 -12.29 35.76
C ALA A 534 14.77 -11.98 37.04
N ALA A 535 16.09 -11.80 36.97
CA ALA A 535 16.91 -11.48 38.14
C ALA A 535 16.55 -10.11 38.75
N GLN A 536 16.19 -9.13 37.93
CA GLN A 536 15.74 -7.81 38.38
C GLN A 536 14.33 -7.86 39.00
N GLY A 537 13.39 -8.57 38.38
CA GLY A 537 12.01 -8.68 38.88
C GLY A 537 11.89 -9.45 40.20
N PHE A 538 12.80 -10.39 40.46
CA PHE A 538 12.87 -11.17 41.69
C PHE A 538 13.95 -10.67 42.69
N ASP A 539 14.47 -9.45 42.52
CA ASP A 539 15.62 -8.93 43.28
C ASP A 539 15.43 -8.98 44.81
N SER A 540 14.24 -8.60 45.28
CA SER A 540 13.86 -8.55 46.69
C SER A 540 13.75 -9.92 47.35
N LEU A 541 13.44 -10.97 46.57
CA LEU A 541 13.44 -12.35 47.07
C LEU A 541 14.83 -12.99 47.01
N ILE A 542 15.60 -12.70 45.95
CA ILE A 542 16.93 -13.30 45.74
C ILE A 542 17.97 -12.69 46.69
N TYR A 543 18.04 -11.36 46.76
CA TYR A 543 19.06 -10.64 47.51
C TYR A 543 18.60 -10.30 48.93
N ASP A 544 17.41 -9.70 49.08
CA ASP A 544 16.99 -9.11 50.37
C ASP A 544 16.37 -10.13 51.35
N MET A 545 15.61 -11.12 50.87
CA MET A 545 14.99 -12.14 51.74
C MET A 545 15.99 -13.22 52.20
N LEU A 546 16.85 -13.69 51.30
CA LEU A 546 17.78 -14.78 51.61
C LEU A 546 19.00 -14.34 52.43
N SER A 547 19.16 -13.03 52.73
CA SER A 547 20.21 -12.47 53.61
C SER A 547 19.84 -12.50 55.09
N GLU A 548 18.55 -12.53 55.42
CA GLU A 548 18.05 -12.40 56.80
C GLU A 548 17.82 -13.77 57.47
N ARG A 549 18.67 -14.78 57.19
CA ARG A 549 18.49 -16.18 57.65
C ARG A 549 18.47 -16.37 59.17
N SER A 550 18.90 -15.36 59.92
CA SER A 550 19.09 -15.44 61.38
C SER A 550 17.85 -15.02 62.18
N GLN A 551 16.78 -14.54 61.52
CA GLN A 551 15.55 -14.07 62.18
C GLN A 551 14.32 -14.84 61.69
N PRO A 552 13.30 -15.06 62.55
CA PRO A 552 12.03 -15.64 62.12
C PRO A 552 11.30 -14.65 61.20
N ILE A 553 11.13 -15.02 59.93
CA ILE A 553 10.39 -14.28 58.93
C ILE A 553 8.92 -14.63 59.09
N SER A 554 8.14 -13.70 59.65
CA SER A 554 6.69 -13.83 59.73
C SER A 554 6.05 -13.83 58.33
N LEU A 555 4.88 -14.47 58.20
CA LEU A 555 4.14 -14.53 56.94
C LEU A 555 3.91 -13.14 56.34
N ASN A 556 3.51 -12.15 57.16
CA ASN A 556 3.31 -10.77 56.70
C ASN A 556 4.60 -10.11 56.20
N HIS A 557 5.77 -10.47 56.76
CA HIS A 557 7.05 -9.97 56.28
C HIS A 557 7.42 -10.60 54.92
N PHE A 558 7.18 -11.90 54.74
CA PHE A 558 7.35 -12.59 53.45
C PHE A 558 6.43 -11.99 52.36
N LEU A 559 5.16 -11.77 52.67
CA LEU A 559 4.18 -11.21 51.74
C LEU A 559 4.57 -9.79 51.27
N ARG A 560 5.01 -8.91 52.18
CA ARG A 560 5.52 -7.57 51.82
C ARG A 560 6.71 -7.59 50.87
N ARG A 561 7.55 -8.63 50.93
CA ARG A 561 8.70 -8.79 50.03
C ARG A 561 8.31 -9.41 48.70
N CYS A 562 7.17 -10.09 48.63
CA CYS A 562 6.59 -10.58 47.38
C CYS A 562 5.87 -9.49 46.57
N ASP A 563 5.51 -8.35 47.17
CA ASP A 563 4.85 -7.23 46.48
C ASP A 563 5.62 -6.71 45.26
N ARG A 564 6.96 -6.68 45.31
CA ARG A 564 7.79 -6.25 44.17
C ARG A 564 7.79 -7.25 43.01
N PRO A 565 8.02 -8.55 43.24
CA PRO A 565 7.83 -9.58 42.23
C PRO A 565 6.41 -9.58 41.67
N PHE A 566 5.39 -9.33 42.50
CA PHE A 566 3.99 -9.29 42.06
C PHE A 566 3.69 -8.07 41.19
N THR A 567 4.16 -6.88 41.56
CA THR A 567 4.01 -5.70 40.70
C THR A 567 4.79 -5.85 39.39
N SER A 568 5.98 -6.45 39.43
CA SER A 568 6.79 -6.73 38.23
C SER A 568 6.15 -7.80 37.34
N ALA A 569 5.55 -8.84 37.90
CA ALA A 569 4.84 -9.88 37.16
C ALA A 569 3.51 -9.38 36.56
N ASN A 570 2.88 -8.38 37.18
CA ASN A 570 1.71 -7.69 36.62
C ASN A 570 2.07 -6.73 35.49
N ALA A 571 3.28 -6.15 35.51
CA ALA A 571 3.80 -5.35 34.40
C ALA A 571 4.31 -6.22 33.24
N ASP A 572 4.90 -7.38 33.54
CA ASP A 572 5.38 -8.35 32.57
C ASP A 572 4.87 -9.77 32.88
N HIS A 573 3.81 -10.16 32.18
CA HIS A 573 3.13 -11.45 32.38
C HIS A 573 4.03 -12.67 32.06
N SER A 574 5.15 -12.47 31.34
CA SER A 574 6.08 -13.54 30.97
C SER A 574 7.21 -13.76 31.99
N LEU A 575 7.33 -12.88 32.99
CA LEU A 575 8.39 -12.88 34.00
C LEU A 575 8.55 -14.23 34.73
N PRO A 576 7.48 -14.94 35.16
CA PRO A 576 7.63 -16.25 35.80
C PRO A 576 8.17 -17.33 34.85
N GLY A 577 7.81 -17.26 33.57
CA GLY A 577 8.34 -18.12 32.52
C GLY A 577 9.82 -17.88 32.29
N LYS A 578 10.23 -16.61 32.23
CA LYS A 578 11.64 -16.21 32.09
C LYS A 578 12.53 -16.76 33.20
N LEU A 579 12.06 -16.74 34.45
CA LEU A 579 12.80 -17.33 35.59
C LEU A 579 12.92 -18.86 35.47
N ARG A 580 11.87 -19.53 34.97
CA ARG A 580 11.88 -20.99 34.77
C ARG A 580 12.82 -21.39 33.65
N ASP A 581 12.83 -20.64 32.55
CA ASP A 581 13.74 -20.84 31.43
C ASP A 581 15.20 -20.62 31.85
N ALA A 582 15.47 -19.55 32.60
CA ALA A 582 16.77 -19.30 33.21
C ALA A 582 17.19 -20.45 34.15
N GLY A 583 16.26 -20.95 34.97
CA GLY A 583 16.45 -22.08 35.85
C GLY A 583 16.77 -23.40 35.12
N SER A 584 16.20 -23.64 33.94
CA SER A 584 16.51 -24.85 33.16
C SER A 584 17.92 -24.86 32.56
N LYS A 585 18.55 -23.69 32.44
CA LYS A 585 19.83 -23.48 31.76
C LYS A 585 20.93 -22.93 32.66
N VAL A 586 20.86 -23.18 33.97
CA VAL A 586 21.89 -22.72 34.93
C VAL A 586 23.31 -23.09 34.50
N GLY A 587 23.50 -24.29 33.95
CA GLY A 587 24.79 -24.77 33.48
C GLY A 587 25.40 -23.88 32.38
N TRP A 588 24.57 -23.34 31.49
CA TRP A 588 25.01 -22.44 30.44
C TRP A 588 25.47 -21.08 30.99
N PHE A 589 24.71 -20.50 31.93
CA PHE A 589 25.11 -19.25 32.59
C PHE A 589 26.39 -19.39 33.44
N LYS A 590 26.61 -20.56 34.04
CA LYS A 590 27.88 -20.91 34.69
C LYS A 590 29.06 -20.86 33.72
N THR A 591 28.92 -21.49 32.56
CA THR A 591 29.94 -21.48 31.50
C THR A 591 30.21 -20.06 30.99
N ILE A 592 29.18 -19.22 30.82
CA ILE A 592 29.36 -17.81 30.44
C ILE A 592 30.21 -17.08 31.47
N LYS A 593 29.86 -17.21 32.76
CA LYS A 593 30.62 -16.57 33.85
C LYS A 593 32.08 -17.04 33.90
N GLU A 594 32.33 -18.33 33.70
CA GLU A 594 33.68 -18.90 33.67
C GLU A 594 34.47 -18.48 32.40
N SER A 595 33.78 -18.22 31.30
CA SER A 595 34.37 -17.84 30.00
C SER A 595 34.73 -16.35 29.85
N GLN A 596 34.33 -15.49 30.80
CA GLN A 596 34.59 -14.04 30.77
C GLN A 596 36.09 -13.67 30.69
N GLY A 597 37.00 -14.54 31.16
CA GLY A 597 38.46 -14.34 31.01
C GLY A 597 39.08 -14.89 29.71
N SER A 598 38.31 -15.60 28.88
CA SER A 598 38.79 -16.26 27.65
C SER A 598 38.59 -15.39 26.40
N VAL A 599 37.53 -14.59 26.36
CA VAL A 599 37.21 -13.75 25.19
C VAL A 599 38.21 -12.62 25.03
N GLU A 600 38.54 -11.91 26.12
CA GLU A 600 39.56 -10.85 26.13
C GLU A 600 40.90 -11.33 25.55
N LYS A 601 41.39 -12.48 26.03
CA LYS A 601 42.65 -13.07 25.54
C LYS A 601 42.56 -13.49 24.07
N SER A 602 41.39 -13.94 23.61
CA SER A 602 41.20 -14.34 22.21
C SER A 602 41.14 -13.13 21.26
N THR A 603 40.48 -12.03 21.66
CA THR A 603 40.37 -10.80 20.87
C THR A 603 41.72 -10.10 20.77
N LEU A 604 42.43 -9.93 21.89
CA LEU A 604 43.78 -9.34 21.89
C LEU A 604 44.76 -10.16 21.04
N LYS A 605 44.69 -11.49 21.12
CA LYS A 605 45.51 -12.36 20.29
C LYS A 605 45.21 -12.18 18.80
N LYS A 606 43.94 -12.18 18.38
CA LYS A 606 43.56 -11.97 16.97
C LYS A 606 44.06 -10.61 16.44
N ILE A 607 43.91 -9.54 17.21
CA ILE A 607 44.35 -8.20 16.82
C ILE A 607 45.87 -8.13 16.69
N GLN A 608 46.62 -8.75 17.61
CA GLN A 608 48.08 -8.87 17.49
C GLN A 608 48.50 -9.67 16.25
N GLU A 609 47.82 -10.79 15.95
CA GLU A 609 48.08 -11.58 14.74
C GLU A 609 47.84 -10.78 13.46
N ILE A 610 46.79 -9.95 13.43
CA ILE A 610 46.50 -9.02 12.33
C ILE A 610 47.63 -8.01 12.17
N LEU A 611 48.07 -7.36 13.24
CA LEU A 611 49.12 -6.33 13.17
C LEU A 611 50.50 -6.91 12.79
N GLU A 612 50.77 -8.17 13.12
CA GLU A 612 52.04 -8.82 12.81
C GLU A 612 52.08 -9.43 11.40
N ARG A 613 50.97 -10.02 10.93
CA ARG A 613 50.93 -10.88 9.73
C ARG A 613 49.83 -10.54 8.73
N GLY A 614 49.01 -9.53 9.02
CA GLY A 614 47.91 -9.11 8.17
C GLY A 614 48.37 -8.45 6.88
N GLU A 615 47.61 -8.70 5.82
CA GLU A 615 47.69 -8.06 4.52
C GLU A 615 46.31 -7.49 4.20
N MET A 616 46.24 -6.18 4.05
CA MET A 616 45.01 -5.44 3.79
C MET A 616 44.93 -5.13 2.31
N GLU A 617 43.83 -5.52 1.67
CA GLU A 617 43.53 -5.26 0.27
C GLU A 617 42.29 -4.36 0.17
N ILE A 618 42.42 -3.22 -0.51
CA ILE A 618 41.33 -2.27 -0.74
C ILE A 618 41.26 -1.99 -2.24
N GLY A 619 40.15 -2.32 -2.90
CA GLY A 619 39.99 -1.97 -4.32
C GLY A 619 39.30 -3.01 -5.18
N CYS A 620 39.76 -3.13 -6.43
CA CYS A 620 39.06 -3.82 -7.53
C CYS A 620 39.08 -5.34 -7.46
N ASP A 621 40.00 -5.91 -6.70
CA ASP A 621 40.08 -7.36 -6.47
C ASP A 621 39.04 -7.88 -5.47
N VAL A 622 38.26 -6.98 -4.87
CA VAL A 622 37.26 -7.27 -3.83
C VAL A 622 35.88 -6.75 -4.30
N PRO A 623 34.75 -7.39 -3.93
CA PRO A 623 33.41 -6.96 -4.34
C PRO A 623 33.14 -5.46 -4.08
N PHE A 624 32.38 -4.82 -4.96
CA PHE A 624 32.16 -3.36 -4.93
C PHE A 624 31.46 -2.85 -3.66
N ASP A 625 30.51 -3.62 -3.12
CA ASP A 625 29.73 -3.22 -1.94
C ASP A 625 30.63 -3.09 -0.70
N GLU A 626 31.64 -3.96 -0.60
CA GLU A 626 32.66 -3.98 0.44
C GLU A 626 34.05 -4.17 -0.19
N PRO A 627 34.69 -3.12 -0.72
CA PRO A 627 35.96 -3.22 -1.46
C PRO A 627 37.14 -3.31 -0.47
N PHE A 628 37.03 -4.19 0.53
CA PHE A 628 38.00 -4.39 1.60
C PHE A 628 38.09 -5.88 1.96
N ARG A 629 39.31 -6.36 2.08
CA ARG A 629 39.62 -7.71 2.55
C ARG A 629 40.88 -7.66 3.39
N LEU A 630 40.92 -8.38 4.51
CA LEU A 630 42.15 -8.57 5.28
C LEU A 630 42.49 -10.06 5.36
N LEU A 631 43.70 -10.39 4.94
CA LEU A 631 44.24 -11.75 4.97
C LEU A 631 45.33 -11.86 6.03
N VAL A 632 45.24 -12.86 6.91
CA VAL A 632 46.25 -13.15 7.91
C VAL A 632 46.91 -14.48 7.57
N ALA A 633 48.21 -14.42 7.27
CA ALA A 633 48.99 -15.62 6.99
C ALA A 633 49.10 -16.54 8.23
N PRO A 634 49.10 -17.87 8.04
CA PRO A 634 49.26 -18.82 9.12
C PRO A 634 50.61 -18.63 9.85
N ASP A 635 50.64 -19.00 11.14
CA ASP A 635 51.86 -18.94 11.94
C ASP A 635 52.94 -19.86 11.33
N ALA A 636 54.17 -19.37 11.20
CA ALA A 636 55.30 -20.14 10.67
C ALA A 636 55.55 -21.46 11.43
N LYS A 637 55.05 -21.57 12.67
CA LYS A 637 55.09 -22.80 13.49
C LYS A 637 54.03 -23.84 13.12
N ARG A 638 53.01 -23.47 12.33
CA ARG A 638 51.89 -24.32 11.89
C ARG A 638 51.52 -24.01 10.41
N PRO A 639 52.35 -24.45 9.46
CA PRO A 639 52.14 -24.15 8.03
C PRO A 639 50.89 -24.82 7.42
N ASP A 640 50.27 -25.79 8.11
CA ASP A 640 49.05 -26.47 7.66
C ASP A 640 47.75 -25.67 7.96
N ASP A 641 47.81 -24.59 8.74
CA ASP A 641 46.64 -23.75 9.02
C ASP A 641 46.26 -22.91 7.80
N LYS A 642 44.96 -22.78 7.54
CA LYS A 642 44.44 -21.98 6.42
C LYS A 642 44.63 -20.49 6.70
N THR A 643 44.93 -19.70 5.66
CA THR A 643 44.90 -18.23 5.71
C THR A 643 43.54 -17.78 6.24
N SER A 644 43.55 -16.96 7.29
CA SER A 644 42.33 -16.41 7.87
C SER A 644 41.94 -15.15 7.11
N GLU A 645 40.71 -15.10 6.63
CA GLU A 645 40.13 -13.94 5.96
C GLU A 645 39.20 -13.21 6.91
N PHE A 646 39.32 -11.89 6.96
CA PHE A 646 38.47 -10.99 7.73
C PHE A 646 37.83 -9.97 6.78
N LEU A 647 36.51 -9.83 6.89
CA LEU A 647 35.74 -8.80 6.21
C LEU A 647 35.84 -7.48 6.98
N PHE A 648 35.39 -6.39 6.35
CA PHE A 648 35.43 -5.08 7.00
C PHE A 648 34.55 -5.01 8.25
N GLU A 649 33.40 -5.71 8.23
CA GLU A 649 32.52 -5.83 9.40
C GLU A 649 33.21 -6.53 10.58
N ASP A 650 33.98 -7.58 10.31
CA ASP A 650 34.75 -8.30 11.34
C ASP A 650 35.80 -7.39 11.99
N ILE A 651 36.47 -6.54 11.19
CA ILE A 651 37.46 -5.58 11.70
C ILE A 651 36.80 -4.51 12.56
N ARG A 652 35.64 -4.00 12.15
CA ARG A 652 34.85 -3.05 12.95
C ARG A 652 34.31 -3.66 14.24
N ASP A 653 33.93 -4.93 14.21
CA ASP A 653 33.52 -5.66 15.40
C ASP A 653 34.71 -5.89 16.35
N LEU A 654 35.88 -6.29 15.82
CA LEU A 654 37.12 -6.38 16.61
C LEU A 654 37.51 -5.02 17.22
N GLN A 655 37.35 -3.92 16.49
CA GLN A 655 37.58 -2.57 17.00
C GLN A 655 36.60 -2.24 18.14
N SER A 656 35.31 -2.57 17.98
CA SER A 656 34.28 -2.35 19.00
C SER A 656 34.51 -3.19 20.26
N LYS A 657 34.89 -4.47 20.07
CA LYS A 657 35.29 -5.38 21.16
C LYS A 657 36.54 -4.86 21.89
N LEU A 658 37.51 -4.32 21.16
CA LEU A 658 38.72 -3.72 21.75
C LEU A 658 38.41 -2.42 22.51
N MET A 659 37.49 -1.56 22.04
CA MET A 659 37.05 -0.35 22.76
C MET A 659 36.55 -0.67 24.18
N LEU A 660 35.94 -1.84 24.39
CA LEU A 660 35.39 -2.26 25.68
C LEU A 660 36.46 -2.83 26.62
N ILE A 661 37.56 -3.33 26.07
CA ILE A 661 38.65 -4.03 26.80
C ILE A 661 39.81 -3.08 27.13
N ALA A 662 40.04 -2.04 26.33
CA ALA A 662 41.25 -1.20 26.38
C ALA A 662 41.48 -0.46 27.71
N GLY A 663 40.48 -0.33 28.58
CA GLY A 663 40.60 0.36 29.88
C GLY A 663 41.43 -0.36 30.96
N GLN A 664 41.89 -1.60 30.72
CA GLN A 664 42.48 -2.45 31.76
C GLN A 664 44.03 -2.39 31.86
N SER A 665 44.76 -1.92 30.84
CA SER A 665 46.22 -1.78 30.91
C SER A 665 46.79 -0.74 29.93
N VAL A 666 47.98 -0.18 30.25
CA VAL A 666 48.67 0.82 29.40
C VAL A 666 49.16 0.21 28.08
N GLU A 667 49.52 -1.07 28.05
CA GLU A 667 49.93 -1.78 26.82
C GLU A 667 48.75 -2.01 25.88
N ASN A 668 47.57 -2.33 26.42
CA ASN A 668 46.34 -2.45 25.64
C ASN A 668 45.90 -1.11 25.04
N GLY A 669 46.19 0.01 25.71
CA GLY A 669 45.95 1.36 25.18
C GLY A 669 46.75 1.67 23.91
N LYS A 670 48.02 1.25 23.83
CA LYS A 670 48.84 1.45 22.61
C LYS A 670 48.39 0.59 21.44
N LEU A 671 48.01 -0.66 21.71
CA LEU A 671 47.43 -1.56 20.70
C LEU A 671 46.09 -1.03 20.20
N PHE A 672 45.31 -0.42 21.10
CA PHE A 672 44.07 0.27 20.78
C PHE A 672 44.29 1.43 19.81
N ASP A 673 45.18 2.38 20.15
CA ASP A 673 45.45 3.54 19.32
C ASP A 673 45.92 3.14 17.90
N HIS A 674 46.78 2.13 17.80
CA HIS A 674 47.26 1.59 16.53
C HIS A 674 46.10 1.01 15.71
N PHE A 675 45.35 0.04 16.26
CA PHE A 675 44.27 -0.62 15.53
C PHE A 675 43.13 0.34 15.10
N VAL A 676 42.84 1.36 15.92
CA VAL A 676 41.86 2.40 15.58
C VAL A 676 42.37 3.26 14.41
N ASN A 677 43.61 3.75 14.47
CA ASN A 677 44.20 4.55 13.40
C ASN A 677 44.26 3.78 12.07
N LEU A 678 44.56 2.49 12.12
CA LEU A 678 44.55 1.62 10.95
C LEU A 678 43.13 1.48 10.37
N THR A 679 42.13 1.22 11.21
CA THR A 679 40.74 1.04 10.77
C THR A 679 40.16 2.34 10.20
N ASP A 680 40.47 3.49 10.81
CA ASP A 680 40.07 4.80 10.31
C ASP A 680 40.71 5.11 8.95
N SER A 681 41.99 4.77 8.79
CA SER A 681 42.71 4.91 7.52
C SER A 681 42.12 4.02 6.43
N ALA A 682 41.79 2.77 6.77
CA ALA A 682 41.13 1.83 5.87
C ALA A 682 39.75 2.35 5.44
N THR A 683 38.92 2.80 6.39
CA THR A 683 37.60 3.40 6.12
C THR A 683 37.71 4.57 5.15
N SER A 684 38.65 5.48 5.43
CA SER A 684 38.91 6.66 4.61
C SER A 684 39.35 6.30 3.18
N LEU A 685 40.16 5.25 3.02
CA LEU A 685 40.59 4.76 1.70
C LEU A 685 39.46 4.04 0.95
N ILE A 686 38.67 3.20 1.62
CA ILE A 686 37.48 2.53 1.07
C ILE A 686 36.52 3.56 0.47
N ASP A 687 36.19 4.60 1.24
CA ASP A 687 35.29 5.66 0.78
C ASP A 687 35.87 6.39 -0.43
N THR A 688 37.17 6.69 -0.40
CA THR A 688 37.84 7.40 -1.50
C THR A 688 37.86 6.56 -2.78
N VAL A 689 38.12 5.25 -2.69
CA VAL A 689 38.09 4.33 -3.84
C VAL A 689 36.68 4.17 -4.40
N LYS A 690 35.66 4.02 -3.54
CA LYS A 690 34.25 4.00 -3.95
C LYS A 690 33.90 5.27 -4.74
N GLU A 691 34.38 6.42 -4.27
CA GLU A 691 34.11 7.72 -4.88
C GLU A 691 34.85 7.90 -6.22
N PHE A 692 36.11 7.43 -6.34
CA PHE A 692 36.82 7.38 -7.63
C PHE A 692 36.08 6.54 -8.68
N ARG A 693 35.53 5.38 -8.27
CA ARG A 693 34.71 4.54 -9.18
C ARG A 693 33.41 5.22 -9.56
N ARG A 694 32.69 5.83 -8.61
CA ARG A 694 31.46 6.59 -8.89
C ARG A 694 31.71 7.70 -9.92
N HIS A 695 32.81 8.42 -9.79
CA HIS A 695 33.21 9.47 -10.73
C HIS A 695 34.03 8.97 -11.93
N CYS A 696 34.14 7.65 -12.11
CA CYS A 696 34.73 7.00 -13.28
C CYS A 696 36.11 7.57 -13.68
N CYS A 697 36.99 7.79 -12.70
CA CYS A 697 38.35 8.24 -12.99
C CYS A 697 39.12 7.18 -13.79
N LEU A 698 39.65 7.56 -14.96
CA LEU A 698 40.30 6.62 -15.89
C LEU A 698 41.56 5.98 -15.31
N LEU A 699 42.39 6.75 -14.60
CA LEU A 699 43.63 6.26 -13.98
C LEU A 699 43.36 5.26 -12.84
N CYS A 700 42.35 5.57 -12.02
CA CYS A 700 42.02 4.81 -10.80
C CYS A 700 40.95 3.73 -11.03
N ASP A 701 40.63 3.41 -12.27
CA ASP A 701 39.54 2.50 -12.61
C ASP A 701 39.73 1.08 -12.05
N SER A 702 40.98 0.62 -12.06
CA SER A 702 41.41 -0.67 -11.50
C SER A 702 42.25 -0.49 -10.23
N LEU A 703 42.04 0.60 -9.48
CA LEU A 703 42.83 0.88 -8.28
C LEU A 703 42.68 -0.25 -7.25
N VAL A 704 43.82 -0.83 -6.86
CA VAL A 704 43.98 -1.77 -5.74
C VAL A 704 45.09 -1.27 -4.85
N ILE A 705 44.85 -1.21 -3.54
CA ILE A 705 45.81 -0.84 -2.51
C ILE A 705 46.05 -2.09 -1.66
N ARG A 706 47.25 -2.65 -1.70
CA ARG A 706 47.68 -3.75 -0.82
C ARG A 706 48.68 -3.24 0.21
N ALA A 707 48.44 -3.52 1.48
CA ALA A 707 49.29 -3.08 2.58
C ALA A 707 49.60 -4.23 3.55
N HIS A 708 50.87 -4.57 3.72
CA HIS A 708 51.32 -5.64 4.60
C HIS A 708 51.66 -5.10 6.00
N LEU A 709 50.78 -5.29 6.98
CA LEU A 709 50.85 -4.67 8.32
C LEU A 709 52.09 -5.04 9.15
N GLY A 710 52.73 -6.17 8.83
CA GLY A 710 53.92 -6.65 9.54
C GLY A 710 55.13 -5.71 9.45
N LYS A 711 55.81 -5.52 10.58
CA LYS A 711 56.99 -4.64 10.69
C LYS A 711 58.17 -5.15 9.85
N GLY A 712 58.82 -4.25 9.11
CA GLY A 712 60.10 -4.51 8.45
C GLY A 712 60.07 -5.30 7.14
N LYS A 713 58.90 -5.48 6.51
CA LYS A 713 58.80 -6.06 5.16
C LYS A 713 59.16 -5.02 4.09
N HIS A 714 59.95 -5.42 3.09
CA HIS A 714 60.16 -4.63 1.87
C HIS A 714 58.87 -4.60 1.04
N ASN A 715 58.59 -3.47 0.39
CA ASN A 715 57.37 -3.22 -0.41
C ASN A 715 56.07 -3.51 0.37
N ASN A 716 55.97 -2.99 1.59
CA ASN A 716 54.81 -3.21 2.45
C ASN A 716 53.59 -2.34 2.12
N LEU A 717 53.69 -1.47 1.10
CA LEU A 717 52.55 -0.79 0.49
C LEU A 717 52.69 -0.85 -1.04
N MET A 718 51.65 -1.38 -1.69
CA MET A 718 51.57 -1.56 -3.13
C MET A 718 50.28 -0.95 -3.65
N LEU A 719 50.37 -0.14 -4.69
CA LEU A 719 49.21 0.37 -5.42
C LEU A 719 49.26 -0.16 -6.84
N GLU A 720 48.24 -0.90 -7.23
CA GLU A 720 48.02 -1.31 -8.62
C GLU A 720 46.99 -0.38 -9.24
N LEU A 721 47.37 0.21 -10.36
CA LEU A 721 46.56 1.06 -11.22
C LEU A 721 46.47 0.41 -12.60
N ARG A 722 45.73 1.01 -13.52
CA ARG A 722 45.41 0.41 -14.83
C ARG A 722 46.60 -0.21 -15.55
N SER A 723 47.73 0.50 -15.59
CA SER A 723 48.96 0.07 -16.25
C SER A 723 50.23 0.36 -15.43
N HIS A 724 50.08 0.69 -14.14
CA HIS A 724 51.19 1.11 -13.27
C HIS A 724 51.09 0.44 -11.90
N THR A 725 52.26 0.05 -11.37
CA THR A 725 52.37 -0.48 -10.00
C THR A 725 53.35 0.39 -9.23
N ILE A 726 52.88 0.97 -8.13
CA ILE A 726 53.70 1.77 -7.21
C ILE A 726 53.99 0.92 -5.98
N ASN A 727 55.27 0.65 -5.73
CA ASN A 727 55.73 -0.08 -4.56
C ASN A 727 56.53 0.85 -3.65
N SER A 728 56.18 0.89 -2.36
CA SER A 728 56.91 1.66 -1.36
C SER A 728 57.15 0.84 -0.09
N SER A 729 58.22 1.20 0.62
CA SER A 729 58.61 0.56 1.89
C SER A 729 58.53 1.57 3.03
N HIS A 730 57.77 1.26 4.07
CA HIS A 730 57.53 2.10 5.23
C HIS A 730 57.84 1.35 6.53
N ASN A 731 58.40 2.03 7.54
CA ASN A 731 58.63 1.39 8.85
C ASN A 731 57.31 1.21 9.63
N GLU A 732 56.44 2.21 9.55
CA GLU A 732 55.08 2.20 10.09
C GLU A 732 54.10 2.53 8.97
N ILE A 733 53.08 1.70 8.79
CA ILE A 733 52.19 1.77 7.63
C ILE A 733 51.03 2.75 7.86
N GLU A 734 50.59 2.91 9.10
CA GLU A 734 49.48 3.82 9.45
C GLU A 734 49.68 5.25 8.96
N PRO A 735 50.80 5.95 9.27
CA PRO A 735 51.01 7.31 8.77
C PRO A 735 51.12 7.35 7.24
N ALA A 736 51.65 6.30 6.61
CA ALA A 736 51.73 6.19 5.16
C ALA A 736 50.33 6.07 4.52
N LEU A 737 49.44 5.24 5.08
CA LEU A 737 48.06 5.11 4.64
C LEU A 737 47.26 6.40 4.85
N GLN A 738 47.45 7.10 5.98
CA GLN A 738 46.81 8.39 6.24
C GLN A 738 47.25 9.47 5.25
N GLN A 739 48.55 9.53 4.96
CA GLN A 739 49.11 10.46 3.97
C GLN A 739 48.62 10.14 2.55
N LEU A 740 48.64 8.86 2.17
CA LEU A 740 48.11 8.40 0.89
C LEU A 740 46.62 8.73 0.75
N SER A 741 45.83 8.49 1.79
CA SER A 741 44.40 8.82 1.82
C SER A 741 44.16 10.32 1.61
N ARG A 742 44.99 11.18 2.22
CA ARG A 742 44.91 12.63 2.00
C ARG A 742 45.22 13.03 0.55
N VAL A 743 46.27 12.46 -0.04
CA VAL A 743 46.63 12.72 -1.45
C VAL A 743 45.53 12.24 -2.39
N LEU A 744 45.04 11.00 -2.21
CA LEU A 744 43.95 10.44 -3.01
C LEU A 744 42.68 11.30 -2.94
N LYS A 745 42.29 11.79 -1.76
CA LYS A 745 41.15 12.72 -1.62
C LYS A 745 41.37 14.05 -2.33
N SER A 746 42.60 14.59 -2.31
CA SER A 746 42.94 15.81 -3.05
C SER A 746 42.91 15.61 -4.57
N CYS A 747 43.40 14.47 -5.07
CA CYS A 747 43.31 14.13 -6.48
C CYS A 747 41.86 13.92 -6.92
N LEU A 748 41.05 13.27 -6.07
CA LEU A 748 39.63 13.10 -6.32
C LEU A 748 38.88 14.44 -6.40
N SER A 749 39.17 15.41 -5.53
CA SER A 749 38.53 16.73 -5.61
C SER A 749 38.96 17.49 -6.87
N GLU A 750 40.24 17.39 -7.27
CA GLU A 750 40.74 17.92 -8.54
C GLU A 750 40.03 17.28 -9.74
N TRP A 751 39.83 15.96 -9.74
CA TRP A 751 39.08 15.25 -10.78
C TRP A 751 37.62 15.70 -10.89
N LYS A 752 36.92 15.84 -9.75
CA LYS A 752 35.55 16.37 -9.73
C LYS A 752 35.50 17.79 -10.32
N ALA A 753 36.49 18.63 -10.00
CA ALA A 753 36.59 19.99 -10.55
C ALA A 753 36.87 19.99 -12.06
N LEU A 754 37.72 19.10 -12.57
CA LEU A 754 37.99 18.93 -14.01
C LEU A 754 36.73 18.50 -14.77
N ILE A 755 35.98 17.52 -14.26
CA ILE A 755 34.70 17.11 -14.86
C ILE A 755 33.72 18.29 -14.89
N ASP A 756 33.58 19.00 -13.77
CA ASP A 756 32.70 20.16 -13.68
C ASP A 756 33.09 21.28 -14.66
N ALA A 757 34.40 21.54 -14.82
CA ALA A 757 34.92 22.50 -15.78
C ALA A 757 34.63 22.06 -17.23
N ALA A 758 34.87 20.79 -17.57
CA ALA A 758 34.57 20.22 -18.88
C ALA A 758 33.08 20.32 -19.22
N ARG A 759 32.19 19.98 -18.27
CA ARG A 759 30.73 20.07 -18.40
C ARG A 759 30.22 21.52 -18.52
N ARG A 760 30.89 22.48 -17.89
CA ARG A 760 30.60 23.93 -18.05
C ARG A 760 31.06 24.46 -19.40
N LYS A 761 32.20 23.98 -19.91
CA LYS A 761 32.76 24.36 -21.21
C LYS A 761 31.95 23.75 -22.36
N HIS A 762 31.55 22.48 -22.24
CA HIS A 762 30.90 21.70 -23.28
C HIS A 762 29.51 21.20 -22.84
N HIS A 763 28.46 21.91 -23.24
CA HIS A 763 27.08 21.59 -22.85
C HIS A 763 26.63 20.18 -23.28
N VAL A 764 27.10 19.70 -24.43
CA VAL A 764 26.72 18.39 -24.99
C VAL A 764 27.08 17.22 -24.06
N LEU A 765 28.08 17.38 -23.19
CA LEU A 765 28.46 16.36 -22.20
C LEU A 765 27.37 16.18 -21.13
N ASN A 766 26.54 17.20 -20.87
CA ASN A 766 25.48 17.15 -19.85
C ASN A 766 24.27 16.29 -20.26
N TYR A 767 24.28 15.73 -21.47
CA TYR A 767 23.32 14.71 -21.89
C TYR A 767 23.63 13.33 -21.30
N PHE A 768 24.85 13.13 -20.81
CA PHE A 768 25.36 11.83 -20.39
C PHE A 768 25.86 11.85 -18.94
N LEU A 769 25.58 10.77 -18.23
CA LEU A 769 26.20 10.47 -16.93
C LEU A 769 27.70 10.20 -17.11
N MET A 770 28.49 10.31 -16.07
CA MET A 770 29.94 10.13 -16.13
C MET A 770 30.34 8.71 -16.55
N SER A 771 29.60 7.69 -16.12
CA SER A 771 29.77 6.31 -16.58
C SER A 771 29.54 6.16 -18.08
N GLN A 772 28.54 6.87 -18.62
CA GLN A 772 28.27 6.91 -20.06
C GLN A 772 29.34 7.70 -20.82
N ILE A 773 29.82 8.82 -20.26
CA ILE A 773 30.94 9.59 -20.84
C ILE A 773 32.19 8.72 -20.93
N LYS A 774 32.54 7.97 -19.88
CA LYS A 774 33.69 7.05 -19.92
C LYS A 774 33.56 6.03 -21.06
N VAL A 775 32.38 5.41 -21.23
CA VAL A 775 32.11 4.48 -22.35
C VAL A 775 32.25 5.18 -23.70
N LEU A 776 31.74 6.41 -23.83
CA LEU A 776 31.89 7.21 -25.05
C LEU A 776 33.37 7.55 -25.31
N GLN A 777 34.14 7.91 -24.29
CA GLN A 777 35.57 8.22 -24.43
C GLN A 777 36.39 7.01 -24.88
N THR A 778 36.11 5.82 -24.38
CA THR A 778 36.88 4.60 -24.71
C THR A 778 36.42 3.94 -26.02
N GLU A 779 35.11 3.85 -26.27
CA GLU A 779 34.60 3.20 -27.48
C GLU A 779 34.76 4.07 -28.73
N LEU A 780 34.57 5.40 -28.61
CA LEU A 780 34.76 6.29 -29.76
C LEU A 780 36.24 6.51 -30.09
N ALA A 781 37.17 6.35 -29.14
CA ALA A 781 38.61 6.43 -29.41
C ALA A 781 39.06 5.43 -30.48
N LYS A 782 38.44 4.24 -30.54
CA LYS A 782 38.74 3.20 -31.55
C LYS A 782 38.51 3.69 -32.98
N PHE A 783 37.50 4.54 -33.21
CA PHE A 783 37.19 5.12 -34.52
C PHE A 783 38.20 6.20 -34.96
N PHE A 784 38.90 6.82 -34.01
CA PHE A 784 40.00 7.74 -34.29
C PHE A 784 41.27 6.98 -34.67
N ALA A 785 41.46 5.77 -34.11
CA ALA A 785 42.66 4.95 -34.32
C ALA A 785 42.61 4.04 -35.55
N THR A 786 41.46 3.42 -35.89
CA THR A 786 41.40 2.37 -36.93
C THR A 786 40.26 2.60 -37.93
N ILE A 787 40.52 2.29 -39.21
CA ILE A 787 39.57 2.52 -40.32
C ILE A 787 38.36 1.57 -40.29
N ASN A 788 38.54 0.37 -39.74
CA ASN A 788 37.58 -0.73 -39.65
C ASN A 788 36.82 -0.82 -38.31
N ALA A 789 36.89 0.22 -37.46
CA ALA A 789 36.25 0.22 -36.14
C ALA A 789 34.72 -0.05 -36.15
N GLY A 790 34.08 0.07 -37.32
CA GLY A 790 32.67 -0.24 -37.53
C GLY A 790 32.26 -1.72 -37.40
N GLN A 791 33.20 -2.66 -37.31
CA GLN A 791 32.87 -4.11 -37.20
C GLN A 791 32.52 -4.55 -35.77
N ASP A 792 33.06 -3.87 -34.73
CA ASP A 792 32.91 -4.24 -33.31
C ASP A 792 32.18 -3.14 -32.49
N VAL A 793 31.16 -2.52 -33.08
CA VAL A 793 30.40 -1.44 -32.42
C VAL A 793 29.34 -2.03 -31.51
N SER A 794 29.41 -1.74 -30.21
CA SER A 794 28.37 -2.19 -29.29
C SER A 794 27.02 -1.53 -29.60
N VAL A 795 25.94 -2.31 -29.56
CA VAL A 795 24.56 -1.80 -29.70
C VAL A 795 24.25 -0.76 -28.62
N GLY A 796 24.88 -0.89 -27.43
CA GLY A 796 24.80 0.08 -26.34
C GLY A 796 25.32 1.47 -26.71
N LEU A 797 26.43 1.56 -27.46
CA LEU A 797 26.98 2.85 -27.92
C LEU A 797 26.00 3.57 -28.86
N LEU A 798 25.40 2.84 -29.81
CA LEU A 798 24.43 3.42 -30.74
C LEU A 798 23.17 3.90 -30.02
N HIS A 799 22.69 3.16 -29.01
CA HIS A 799 21.60 3.61 -28.14
C HIS A 799 21.98 4.87 -27.34
N LEU A 800 23.20 4.98 -26.82
CA LEU A 800 23.65 6.20 -26.14
C LEU A 800 23.66 7.38 -27.12
N LEU A 801 24.22 7.23 -28.31
CA LEU A 801 24.25 8.30 -29.31
C LEU A 801 22.88 8.66 -29.88
N SER A 802 21.89 7.77 -29.76
CA SER A 802 20.50 8.05 -30.16
C SER A 802 19.87 9.23 -29.41
N HIS A 803 20.35 9.53 -28.20
CA HIS A 803 19.95 10.71 -27.40
C HIS A 803 20.27 12.03 -28.13
N LEU A 804 21.30 12.06 -28.98
CA LEU A 804 21.70 13.23 -29.76
C LEU A 804 21.16 13.21 -31.20
N LYS A 805 21.12 12.03 -31.83
CA LYS A 805 20.63 11.84 -33.19
C LYS A 805 19.74 10.59 -33.26
N PRO A 806 18.42 10.73 -33.49
CA PRO A 806 17.54 9.58 -33.71
C PRO A 806 18.06 8.74 -34.89
N ASP A 807 18.04 7.41 -34.74
CA ASP A 807 18.56 6.44 -35.73
C ASP A 807 20.02 6.70 -36.13
N CYS A 808 20.89 7.01 -35.17
CA CYS A 808 22.34 7.17 -35.38
C CYS A 808 22.96 5.87 -35.94
N LYS A 809 23.59 5.98 -37.11
CA LYS A 809 24.29 4.87 -37.77
C LYS A 809 25.81 4.99 -37.64
N ILE A 810 26.51 3.90 -37.92
CA ILE A 810 27.98 3.85 -37.91
C ILE A 810 28.56 4.84 -38.91
N GLU A 811 27.92 5.03 -40.07
CA GLU A 811 28.37 6.01 -41.08
C GLU A 811 28.32 7.45 -40.55
N ASP A 812 27.35 7.76 -39.69
CA ASP A 812 27.22 9.08 -39.09
C ASP A 812 28.37 9.37 -38.12
N ILE A 813 28.79 8.36 -37.35
CA ILE A 813 29.92 8.44 -36.43
C ILE A 813 31.20 8.64 -37.23
N ASP A 814 31.42 7.82 -38.26
CA ASP A 814 32.58 7.93 -39.14
C ASP A 814 32.69 9.31 -39.80
N GLU A 815 31.57 9.85 -40.30
CA GLU A 815 31.53 11.19 -40.89
C GLU A 815 31.86 12.27 -39.86
N ALA A 816 31.28 12.19 -38.66
CA ALA A 816 31.57 13.12 -37.57
C ALA A 816 33.05 13.08 -37.15
N VAL A 817 33.65 11.88 -37.06
CA VAL A 817 35.08 11.70 -36.74
C VAL A 817 35.96 12.38 -37.79
N VAL A 818 35.71 12.11 -39.08
CA VAL A 818 36.48 12.71 -40.18
C VAL A 818 36.39 14.25 -40.13
N GLN A 819 35.20 14.80 -39.88
CA GLN A 819 35.01 16.25 -39.77
C GLN A 819 35.73 16.87 -38.57
N VAL A 820 35.79 16.17 -37.43
CA VAL A 820 36.57 16.63 -36.26
C VAL A 820 38.07 16.62 -36.56
N MET A 821 38.58 15.58 -37.21
CA MET A 821 39.99 15.48 -37.61
C MET A 821 40.39 16.57 -38.60
N ILE A 822 39.56 16.82 -39.63
CA ILE A 822 39.77 17.91 -40.58
C ILE A 822 39.81 19.26 -39.87
N LYS A 823 38.88 19.49 -38.92
CA LYS A 823 38.84 20.74 -38.15
C LYS A 823 40.13 20.94 -37.35
N LYS A 824 40.61 19.90 -36.66
CA LYS A 824 41.88 19.93 -35.93
C LYS A 824 43.09 20.21 -36.81
N ALA A 825 43.18 19.54 -37.96
CA ALA A 825 44.29 19.73 -38.89
C ALA A 825 44.36 21.18 -39.41
N ASN A 826 43.19 21.80 -39.68
CA ASN A 826 43.11 23.20 -40.06
C ASN A 826 43.42 24.16 -38.89
N GLU A 827 42.99 23.86 -37.67
CA GLU A 827 43.27 24.66 -36.47
C GLU A 827 44.79 24.72 -36.17
N GLN A 828 45.54 23.63 -36.42
CA GLN A 828 47.00 23.59 -36.27
C GLN A 828 47.75 24.43 -37.30
N VAL A 829 47.36 24.39 -38.57
CA VAL A 829 48.03 25.14 -39.65
C VAL A 829 47.85 26.65 -39.49
N LEU A 830 46.72 27.09 -38.93
CA LEU A 830 46.49 28.49 -38.56
C LEU A 830 47.37 28.98 -37.40
N ILE A 831 47.87 28.09 -36.55
CA ILE A 831 48.81 28.41 -35.47
C ILE A 831 50.21 28.55 -36.08
N ASP A 832 50.63 27.61 -36.92
CA ASP A 832 51.95 27.63 -37.59
C ASP A 832 52.13 28.81 -38.56
N GLN A 833 51.06 29.26 -39.24
CA GLN A 833 51.08 30.43 -40.13
C GLN A 833 51.08 31.77 -39.40
N ARG A 834 50.67 31.80 -38.12
CA ARG A 834 50.65 33.04 -37.33
C ARG A 834 52.06 33.48 -36.90
N ASP A 835 53.00 32.54 -36.90
CA ASP A 835 54.41 32.74 -36.57
C ASP A 835 55.28 33.06 -37.80
N ALA A 836 54.73 33.03 -39.03
CA ALA A 836 55.39 33.46 -40.27
C ALA A 836 54.72 34.73 -40.85
N VAL A 837 55.53 35.75 -41.09
CA VAL A 837 55.14 37.16 -41.31
C VAL A 837 54.33 37.46 -42.59
N THR A 838 53.39 38.41 -42.45
CA THR A 838 52.67 39.27 -43.42
C THR A 838 52.72 38.90 -44.92
N GLY A 839 51.58 38.46 -45.45
CA GLY A 839 51.28 38.50 -46.88
C GLY A 839 49.86 38.01 -47.15
N GLY A 840 48.96 38.90 -47.55
CA GLY A 840 47.57 38.56 -47.84
C GLY A 840 47.43 37.68 -49.08
N GLY A 841 46.51 36.73 -49.03
CA GLY A 841 46.04 36.00 -50.21
C GLY A 841 45.60 34.56 -49.91
N VAL A 842 44.30 34.38 -49.66
CA VAL A 842 43.56 33.11 -49.72
C VAL A 842 44.07 31.99 -48.80
N THR A 843 43.52 31.90 -47.57
CA THR A 843 43.61 30.69 -46.74
C THR A 843 42.66 29.62 -47.28
N SER A 844 43.06 28.93 -48.35
CA SER A 844 42.45 27.65 -48.73
C SER A 844 42.73 26.66 -47.61
N SER A 845 41.69 26.04 -47.06
CA SER A 845 41.82 25.01 -46.02
C SER A 845 42.79 23.91 -46.49
N VAL A 846 43.63 23.34 -45.61
CA VAL A 846 44.56 22.24 -45.99
C VAL A 846 43.80 21.07 -46.62
N TYR A 847 42.59 20.79 -46.14
CA TYR A 847 41.69 19.84 -46.77
C TYR A 847 41.32 20.25 -48.20
N GLN A 848 40.94 21.51 -48.43
CA GLN A 848 40.62 22.03 -49.77
C GLN A 848 41.84 22.01 -50.70
N THR A 849 43.03 22.28 -50.18
CA THR A 849 44.29 22.24 -50.94
C THR A 849 44.67 20.81 -51.32
N VAL A 850 44.49 19.83 -50.42
CA VAL A 850 44.69 18.40 -50.73
C VAL A 850 43.66 17.91 -51.74
N VAL A 851 42.39 18.27 -51.58
CA VAL A 851 41.31 17.90 -52.52
C VAL A 851 41.57 18.50 -53.90
N ALA A 852 41.88 19.80 -53.98
CA ALA A 852 42.22 20.46 -55.25
C ALA A 852 43.46 19.83 -55.91
N HIS A 853 44.50 19.48 -55.13
CA HIS A 853 45.68 18.79 -55.66
C HIS A 853 45.35 17.39 -56.20
N LEU A 854 44.47 16.63 -55.54
CA LEU A 854 44.04 15.32 -56.04
C LEU A 854 43.23 15.44 -57.33
N GLU A 855 42.33 16.44 -57.39
CA GLU A 855 41.55 16.77 -58.59
C GLU A 855 42.46 17.21 -59.76
N ASP A 856 43.45 18.06 -59.49
CA ASP A 856 44.44 18.54 -60.46
C ASP A 856 45.34 17.41 -61.01
N ASN A 857 45.59 16.36 -60.21
CA ASN A 857 46.34 15.16 -60.61
C ASN A 857 45.46 14.06 -61.27
N GLY A 858 44.19 14.36 -61.57
CA GLY A 858 43.29 13.48 -62.33
C GLY A 858 42.41 12.54 -61.48
N TYR A 859 42.47 12.63 -60.15
CA TYR A 859 41.63 11.84 -59.24
C TYR A 859 40.34 12.61 -58.90
N SER A 860 39.34 12.54 -59.79
CA SER A 860 38.05 13.26 -59.59
C SER A 860 36.94 12.40 -58.97
N ASP A 861 37.18 11.12 -58.67
CA ASP A 861 36.19 10.24 -58.05
C ASP A 861 35.98 10.62 -56.57
N PRO A 862 34.75 11.07 -56.18
CA PRO A 862 34.45 11.44 -54.80
C PRO A 862 34.67 10.30 -53.79
N SER A 863 34.56 9.03 -54.20
CA SER A 863 34.83 7.86 -53.35
C SER A 863 36.32 7.77 -53.01
N VAL A 864 37.18 7.96 -54.02
CA VAL A 864 38.64 7.94 -53.87
C VAL A 864 39.10 9.10 -53.00
N ILE A 865 38.64 10.33 -53.28
CA ILE A 865 38.96 11.52 -52.49
C ILE A 865 38.52 11.33 -51.03
N LYS A 866 37.32 10.81 -50.79
CA LYS A 866 36.79 10.56 -49.44
C LYS A 866 37.62 9.50 -48.69
N GLN A 867 38.06 8.43 -49.35
CA GLN A 867 38.89 7.41 -48.72
C GLN A 867 40.31 7.92 -48.43
N VAL A 868 40.94 8.62 -49.39
CA VAL A 868 42.29 9.18 -49.24
C VAL A 868 42.32 10.21 -48.11
N THR A 869 41.36 11.14 -48.07
CA THR A 869 41.27 12.13 -46.99
C THR A 869 40.97 11.46 -45.64
N ARG A 870 40.13 10.43 -45.61
CA ARG A 870 39.85 9.64 -44.42
C ARG A 870 41.09 8.92 -43.87
N VAL A 871 42.01 8.45 -44.72
CA VAL A 871 43.27 7.83 -44.26
C VAL A 871 44.34 8.87 -43.92
N LEU A 872 44.54 9.86 -44.78
CA LEU A 872 45.58 10.88 -44.65
C LEU A 872 45.46 11.69 -43.36
N PHE A 873 44.24 12.12 -43.00
CA PHE A 873 44.01 12.91 -41.79
C PHE A 873 43.84 12.06 -40.52
N ARG A 874 43.78 10.72 -40.63
CA ARG A 874 43.78 9.79 -39.47
C ARG A 874 45.19 9.45 -38.97
N LEU A 875 46.22 9.60 -39.80
CA LEU A 875 47.58 9.10 -39.51
C LEU A 875 48.53 10.11 -38.84
N ARG A 876 48.08 11.32 -38.42
CA ARG A 876 48.97 12.26 -37.72
C ARG A 876 49.15 11.89 -36.24
N SER A 877 50.31 11.35 -35.90
CA SER A 877 50.71 11.09 -34.50
C SER A 877 50.82 12.41 -33.70
N VAL A 878 50.75 12.32 -32.36
CA VAL A 878 50.96 13.46 -31.46
C VAL A 878 52.42 13.96 -31.52
N SER A 879 53.38 13.05 -31.70
CA SER A 879 54.81 13.35 -31.79
C SER A 879 55.22 14.02 -33.11
N GLU A 880 54.54 13.73 -34.23
CA GLU A 880 54.75 14.42 -35.51
C GLU A 880 54.13 15.84 -35.54
N ARG A 881 53.34 16.24 -34.54
CA ARG A 881 52.80 17.61 -34.41
C ARG A 881 53.86 18.66 -34.07
N GLN A 882 55.04 18.23 -33.60
CA GLN A 882 56.11 19.13 -33.17
C GLN A 882 57.16 19.39 -34.27
N GLN A 883 57.08 18.71 -35.43
CA GLN A 883 57.92 18.99 -36.58
C GLN A 883 57.08 19.52 -37.75
N PRO A 884 57.45 20.64 -38.38
CA PRO A 884 56.74 21.16 -39.54
C PRO A 884 57.03 20.25 -40.74
N GLU A 885 56.18 19.27 -41.03
CA GLU A 885 56.22 18.59 -42.32
C GLU A 885 55.87 19.59 -43.42
N ASP A 886 56.73 19.71 -44.44
CA ASP A 886 56.49 20.50 -45.63
C ASP A 886 55.15 20.09 -46.28
N LEU A 887 54.27 21.07 -46.56
CA LEU A 887 52.98 20.87 -47.24
C LEU A 887 53.13 19.99 -48.50
N GLN A 888 54.26 20.09 -49.19
CA GLN A 888 54.62 19.29 -50.35
C GLN A 888 54.70 17.78 -50.06
N GLN A 889 55.28 17.38 -48.93
CA GLN A 889 55.38 15.97 -48.53
C GLN A 889 54.00 15.37 -48.23
N LEU A 890 53.11 16.17 -47.66
CA LEU A 890 51.72 15.77 -47.39
C LEU A 890 50.93 15.59 -48.69
N LEU A 891 51.12 16.49 -49.67
CA LEU A 891 50.51 16.38 -51.00
C LEU A 891 51.05 15.15 -51.77
N ASP A 892 52.35 14.87 -51.70
CA ASP A 892 52.95 13.66 -52.31
C ASP A 892 52.48 12.36 -51.65
N LYS A 893 52.27 12.36 -50.32
CA LYS A 893 51.64 11.23 -49.61
C LYS A 893 50.19 11.04 -50.08
N ALA A 894 49.42 12.12 -50.23
CA ALA A 894 48.03 12.08 -50.69
C ALA A 894 47.90 11.50 -52.11
N SER A 895 48.76 11.94 -53.05
CA SER A 895 48.77 11.43 -54.43
C SER A 895 49.19 9.96 -54.52
N ARG A 896 50.13 9.50 -53.68
CA ARG A 896 50.51 8.08 -53.58
C ARG A 896 49.37 7.21 -53.06
N LEU A 897 48.67 7.68 -52.01
CA LEU A 897 47.50 7.02 -51.47
C LEU A 897 46.39 6.93 -52.52
N ALA A 898 46.07 8.03 -53.22
CA ALA A 898 45.03 8.06 -54.25
C ALA A 898 45.26 7.04 -55.38
N ARG A 899 46.51 6.93 -55.86
CA ARG A 899 46.90 5.92 -56.85
C ARG A 899 46.65 4.49 -56.36
N HIS A 900 46.91 4.22 -55.09
CA HIS A 900 46.70 2.89 -54.50
C HIS A 900 45.20 2.55 -54.37
N VAL A 901 44.37 3.52 -53.99
CA VAL A 901 42.91 3.36 -53.87
C VAL A 901 42.26 3.11 -55.24
N GLU A 902 42.66 3.87 -56.26
CA GLU A 902 42.09 3.76 -57.61
C GLU A 902 42.42 2.41 -58.27
N ASN A 903 43.67 1.93 -58.12
CA ASN A 903 44.11 0.64 -58.68
C ASN A 903 43.38 -0.59 -58.11
N ARG A 904 42.76 -0.49 -56.93
CA ARG A 904 41.92 -1.56 -56.34
C ARG A 904 40.45 -1.48 -56.75
N GLY A 905 40.08 -0.52 -57.59
CA GLY A 905 38.72 -0.35 -58.11
C GLY A 905 37.76 0.20 -57.07
N GLY A 906 38.00 1.42 -56.56
CA GLY A 906 37.03 2.39 -55.99
C GLY A 906 36.08 1.99 -54.85
N GLY A 907 35.93 0.70 -54.56
CA GLY A 907 34.90 0.11 -53.70
C GLY A 907 35.38 -1.01 -52.77
N ALA A 908 36.64 -1.44 -52.87
CA ALA A 908 37.26 -2.34 -51.89
C ALA A 908 37.98 -1.51 -50.80
N GLY A 909 37.56 -1.65 -49.55
CA GLY A 909 38.14 -0.93 -48.41
C GLY A 909 39.63 -1.20 -48.23
N ILE A 910 40.39 -0.15 -47.89
CA ILE A 910 41.82 -0.23 -47.58
C ILE A 910 41.97 -0.84 -46.17
N SER A 911 42.71 -1.94 -46.04
CA SER A 911 43.17 -2.47 -44.75
C SER A 911 44.46 -1.79 -44.30
N GLU A 912 44.69 -1.68 -42.98
CA GLU A 912 45.90 -1.12 -42.34
C GLU A 912 47.24 -1.74 -42.83
N ILE A 913 47.18 -2.87 -43.56
CA ILE A 913 48.33 -3.65 -44.02
C ILE A 913 48.92 -3.15 -45.35
N ASP A 914 48.23 -2.26 -46.08
CA ASP A 914 48.54 -1.99 -47.49
C ASP A 914 49.27 -0.65 -47.77
N ILE A 915 49.71 0.07 -46.74
CA ILE A 915 50.39 1.38 -46.91
C ILE A 915 51.90 1.22 -47.18
N ASP A 916 52.47 0.02 -47.00
CA ASP A 916 53.90 -0.23 -47.18
C ASP A 916 54.22 -1.02 -48.46
N CYS A 917 54.37 -0.31 -49.59
CA CYS A 917 55.22 -0.70 -50.72
C CYS A 917 55.55 0.60 -51.50
N ASP A 918 56.78 1.10 -51.65
CA ASP A 918 58.12 0.51 -51.59
C ASP A 918 59.15 1.61 -51.24
N ASP A 919 59.95 1.44 -50.20
CA ASP A 919 61.41 1.70 -50.22
C ASP A 919 62.06 1.11 -48.95
N ALA A 920 63.22 0.49 -49.12
CA ALA A 920 63.84 -0.43 -48.18
C ALA A 920 64.25 0.21 -46.82
N GLY A 921 63.90 -0.43 -45.70
CA GLY A 921 64.70 -0.29 -44.46
C GLY A 921 64.00 -0.39 -43.10
N ASP A 922 62.68 -0.24 -42.99
CA ASP A 922 62.00 -0.23 -41.69
C ASP A 922 60.72 -1.08 -41.71
N THR A 923 60.86 -2.38 -41.42
CA THR A 923 59.73 -3.28 -41.13
C THR A 923 59.23 -3.08 -39.70
N ALA A 924 58.86 -1.86 -39.34
CA ALA A 924 58.05 -1.58 -38.17
C ALA A 924 56.67 -1.21 -38.69
N THR A 925 55.73 -2.16 -38.63
CA THR A 925 54.30 -1.86 -38.64
C THR A 925 54.09 -0.66 -37.73
N ARG A 926 53.74 0.51 -38.28
CA ARG A 926 53.63 1.77 -37.53
C ARG A 926 52.38 1.71 -36.64
N ARG A 927 52.49 0.92 -35.56
CA ARG A 927 51.62 0.82 -34.38
C ARG A 927 51.82 2.05 -33.48
N ASP A 928 52.19 3.19 -34.06
CA ASP A 928 52.86 4.28 -33.34
C ASP A 928 51.87 5.32 -32.80
N TRP A 929 50.68 4.87 -32.39
CA TRP A 929 49.88 5.62 -31.43
C TRP A 929 50.10 4.97 -30.08
N ALA A 930 51.10 5.46 -29.36
CA ALA A 930 51.27 5.15 -27.96
C ALA A 930 49.98 5.48 -27.22
N THR A 931 49.50 4.53 -26.41
CA THR A 931 48.39 4.76 -25.51
C THR A 931 48.79 5.81 -24.47
N ALA A 932 47.82 6.44 -23.81
CA ALA A 932 48.13 7.30 -22.68
C ALA A 932 48.95 6.55 -21.62
N ASP A 933 48.70 5.25 -21.46
CA ASP A 933 49.46 4.38 -20.57
C ASP A 933 50.93 4.20 -21.00
N ASP A 934 51.20 4.02 -22.30
CA ASP A 934 52.57 3.92 -22.83
C ASP A 934 53.35 5.23 -22.60
N HIS A 935 52.68 6.38 -22.77
CA HIS A 935 53.27 7.70 -22.46
C HIS A 935 53.53 7.87 -20.97
N LEU A 936 52.57 7.50 -20.10
CA LEU A 936 52.76 7.52 -18.66
C LEU A 936 53.89 6.59 -18.22
N LEU A 937 54.00 5.40 -18.81
CA LEU A 937 55.09 4.46 -18.57
C LEU A 937 56.44 5.04 -19.00
N ALA A 938 56.51 5.73 -20.15
CA ALA A 938 57.73 6.38 -20.61
C ALA A 938 58.14 7.58 -19.73
N LEU A 939 57.18 8.39 -19.28
CA LEU A 939 57.41 9.52 -18.37
C LEU A 939 57.85 9.07 -16.96
N MET A 940 57.43 7.86 -16.56
CA MET A 940 57.75 7.27 -15.27
C MET A 940 58.91 6.28 -15.31
N ALA A 941 59.51 6.06 -16.49
CA ALA A 941 60.69 5.24 -16.64
C ALA A 941 61.89 5.93 -15.95
N PRO A 942 62.74 5.19 -15.22
CA PRO A 942 63.80 5.78 -14.41
C PRO A 942 64.84 6.48 -15.30
N ALA A 943 64.95 7.80 -15.15
CA ALA A 943 66.04 8.58 -15.72
C ALA A 943 67.31 8.45 -14.85
N GLY A 944 68.01 7.31 -14.98
CA GLY A 944 69.34 7.11 -14.41
C GLY A 944 69.40 6.57 -12.96
N ASP A 945 70.56 5.98 -12.64
CA ASP A 945 70.86 5.05 -11.53
C ASP A 945 70.75 5.56 -10.07
N GLN A 946 70.07 6.67 -9.79
CA GLN A 946 69.92 7.14 -8.40
C GLN A 946 68.55 7.74 -8.13
N GLN A 947 67.61 6.92 -7.66
CA GLN A 947 66.48 7.39 -6.86
C GLN A 947 66.10 6.35 -5.81
N SER A 948 66.14 6.77 -4.55
CA SER A 948 65.37 6.17 -3.47
C SER A 948 63.91 6.01 -3.91
N ALA A 949 63.33 4.82 -3.76
CA ALA A 949 61.91 4.57 -4.02
C ALA A 949 61.08 5.66 -3.30
N LEU A 950 60.43 6.52 -4.08
CA LEU A 950 59.60 7.60 -3.55
C LEU A 950 58.49 7.00 -2.68
N PRO A 951 58.08 7.68 -1.59
CA PRO A 951 56.88 7.30 -0.84
C PRO A 951 55.67 7.16 -1.77
N ALA A 952 54.78 6.20 -1.51
CA ALA A 952 53.64 5.90 -2.38
C ALA A 952 52.76 7.11 -2.68
N ASP A 953 52.57 8.00 -1.70
CA ASP A 953 51.77 9.22 -1.86
C ASP A 953 52.42 10.22 -2.85
N GLN A 954 53.74 10.36 -2.81
CA GLN A 954 54.48 11.24 -3.72
C GLN A 954 54.55 10.66 -5.14
N ALA A 955 54.81 9.36 -5.25
CA ALA A 955 54.81 8.65 -6.53
C ALA A 955 53.43 8.71 -7.20
N PHE A 956 52.35 8.47 -6.44
CA PHE A 956 50.99 8.60 -6.95
C PHE A 956 50.70 10.03 -7.41
N ASN A 957 51.08 11.06 -6.63
CA ASN A 957 50.84 12.45 -7.01
C ASN A 957 51.63 12.84 -8.27
N GLN A 958 52.85 12.34 -8.47
CA GLN A 958 53.59 12.57 -9.72
C GLN A 958 52.90 11.94 -10.93
N LEU A 959 52.47 10.68 -10.79
CA LEU A 959 51.71 9.98 -11.83
C LEU A 959 50.38 10.71 -12.12
N TRP A 960 49.71 11.20 -11.08
CA TRP A 960 48.48 11.99 -11.21
C TRP A 960 48.70 13.27 -12.02
N ARG A 961 49.78 14.02 -11.78
CA ARG A 961 50.10 15.24 -12.55
C ARG A 961 50.35 14.91 -14.02
N ALA A 962 51.17 13.89 -14.28
CA ALA A 962 51.42 13.43 -15.65
C ALA A 962 50.14 12.97 -16.35
N PHE A 963 49.23 12.29 -15.64
CA PHE A 963 47.93 11.88 -16.16
C PHE A 963 47.04 13.07 -16.49
N VAL A 964 46.97 14.08 -15.61
CA VAL A 964 46.17 15.29 -15.86
C VAL A 964 46.68 16.04 -17.08
N ASP A 965 47.99 16.14 -17.28
CA ASP A 965 48.58 16.79 -18.45
C ASP A 965 48.24 16.04 -19.75
N LEU A 966 48.11 14.71 -19.70
CA LEU A 966 47.72 13.87 -20.85
C LEU A 966 46.21 13.87 -21.13
N LEU A 967 45.35 14.33 -20.22
CA LEU A 967 43.89 14.33 -20.43
C LEU A 967 43.46 15.24 -21.59
N ASP A 968 44.23 16.29 -21.87
CA ASP A 968 43.99 17.21 -22.98
C ASP A 968 44.46 16.64 -24.33
N GLU A 969 45.22 15.54 -24.30
CA GLU A 969 45.65 14.80 -25.47
C GLU A 969 44.65 13.69 -25.83
N SER A 970 44.46 13.47 -27.13
CA SER A 970 43.61 12.37 -27.63
C SER A 970 44.49 11.16 -27.89
N HIS A 971 44.15 10.02 -27.28
CA HIS A 971 44.88 8.77 -27.43
C HIS A 971 44.01 7.65 -28.00
N ARG A 972 44.63 6.49 -28.23
CA ARG A 972 43.96 5.29 -28.76
C ARG A 972 43.01 4.64 -27.75
N ASP A 973 43.33 4.77 -26.47
CA ASP A 973 42.63 4.13 -25.35
C ASP A 973 41.51 4.98 -24.77
N PHE A 974 41.57 6.31 -24.88
CA PHE A 974 40.46 7.22 -24.59
C PHE A 974 40.58 8.57 -25.32
N LEU A 975 39.44 9.22 -25.55
CA LEU A 975 39.34 10.59 -26.06
C LEU A 975 39.36 11.63 -24.93
N SER A 976 40.00 12.77 -25.17
CA SER A 976 39.88 13.96 -24.29
C SER A 976 38.43 14.44 -24.21
N PHE A 977 38.08 15.15 -23.12
CA PHE A 977 36.74 15.72 -22.99
C PHE A 977 36.38 16.71 -24.11
N ASP A 978 37.37 17.47 -24.59
CA ASP A 978 37.20 18.47 -25.67
C ASP A 978 36.91 17.79 -27.01
N ASP A 979 37.59 16.69 -27.31
CA ASP A 979 37.42 15.96 -28.56
C ASP A 979 36.14 15.15 -28.61
N LEU A 980 35.81 14.50 -27.49
CA LEU A 980 34.52 13.87 -27.34
C LEU A 980 33.41 14.90 -27.53
N ALA A 981 33.50 16.07 -26.88
CA ALA A 981 32.50 17.11 -27.02
C ALA A 981 32.37 17.61 -28.47
N LYS A 982 33.49 17.87 -29.17
CA LYS A 982 33.48 18.27 -30.59
C LYS A 982 32.78 17.22 -31.46
N LEU A 983 33.03 15.94 -31.23
CA LEU A 983 32.40 14.85 -31.95
C LEU A 983 30.90 14.78 -31.68
N LEU A 984 30.50 14.82 -30.42
CA LEU A 984 29.09 14.80 -30.03
C LEU A 984 28.33 16.02 -30.57
N ASP A 985 28.95 17.20 -30.58
CA ASP A 985 28.36 18.40 -31.18
C ASP A 985 28.15 18.28 -32.71
N ARG A 986 28.98 17.50 -33.40
CA ARG A 986 28.80 17.21 -34.84
C ARG A 986 27.67 16.21 -35.08
N LEU A 987 27.54 15.21 -34.22
CA LEU A 987 26.47 14.23 -34.29
C LEU A 987 25.11 14.84 -33.94
N ARG A 988 25.09 15.82 -33.03
CA ARG A 988 23.87 16.48 -32.56
C ARG A 988 23.11 17.13 -33.72
N GLN A 989 21.92 16.62 -33.99
CA GLN A 989 20.98 17.29 -34.89
C GLN A 989 20.39 18.51 -34.18
N ARG A 990 20.53 19.70 -34.80
CA ARG A 990 19.93 20.93 -34.26
C ARG A 990 18.41 20.83 -34.34
N GLN A 991 17.76 20.86 -33.19
CA GLN A 991 16.30 20.92 -33.11
C GLN A 991 15.81 22.30 -33.57
N SER A 992 14.67 22.33 -34.28
CA SER A 992 13.94 23.57 -34.52
C SER A 992 13.50 24.16 -33.17
N GLY A 993 13.67 25.47 -32.98
CA GLY A 993 13.32 26.17 -31.75
C GLY A 993 11.86 26.00 -31.34
N ALA A 994 11.56 26.22 -30.05
CA ALA A 994 10.19 26.35 -29.58
C ALA A 994 9.48 27.44 -30.39
N SER A 995 8.60 27.05 -31.31
CA SER A 995 8.00 27.94 -32.29
C SER A 995 6.49 27.98 -32.06
N GLY A 996 6.08 28.71 -31.03
CA GLY A 996 4.67 28.94 -30.79
C GLY A 996 4.43 30.18 -29.94
N GLN A 997 3.72 31.18 -30.50
CA GLN A 997 3.11 32.27 -29.73
C GLN A 997 2.24 31.75 -28.56
N ALA A 998 1.71 30.53 -28.69
CA ALA A 998 0.92 29.87 -27.65
C ALA A 998 1.75 29.50 -26.40
N PHE A 999 3.05 29.18 -26.54
CA PHE A 999 3.92 28.79 -25.43
C PHE A 999 4.18 29.95 -24.46
N GLU A 1000 4.44 31.15 -24.99
CA GLU A 1000 4.69 32.35 -24.19
C GLU A 1000 3.44 32.82 -23.40
N SER A 1001 2.24 32.42 -23.86
CA SER A 1001 0.95 32.78 -23.23
C SER A 1001 0.49 31.86 -22.10
N LEU A 1002 1.25 30.80 -21.77
CA LEU A 1002 0.83 29.80 -20.77
C LEU A 1002 0.94 30.26 -19.31
N LEU A 1003 1.85 31.19 -19.01
CA LEU A 1003 2.15 31.66 -17.66
C LEU A 1003 1.58 33.06 -17.40
N ALA A 1004 1.14 33.30 -16.16
CA ALA A 1004 0.71 34.62 -15.75
C ALA A 1004 1.89 35.62 -15.77
N GLY A 1005 1.78 36.65 -16.59
CA GLY A 1005 2.84 37.65 -16.80
C GLY A 1005 3.85 37.32 -17.90
N GLY A 1006 3.60 36.27 -18.70
CA GLY A 1006 4.50 35.83 -19.77
C GLY A 1006 5.69 35.03 -19.25
N TRP A 1007 6.48 34.46 -20.16
CA TRP A 1007 7.65 33.68 -19.80
C TRP A 1007 8.80 34.60 -19.34
N PRO A 1008 9.37 34.41 -18.13
CA PRO A 1008 10.45 35.27 -17.66
C PRO A 1008 11.74 35.04 -18.47
N GLU A 1009 12.40 36.13 -18.86
CA GLU A 1009 13.76 36.04 -19.39
C GLU A 1009 14.76 35.82 -18.24
N ASP A 1010 15.69 34.91 -18.46
CA ASP A 1010 16.84 34.63 -17.58
C ASP A 1010 16.54 34.11 -16.15
N LYS A 1011 15.36 33.51 -15.91
CA LYS A 1011 15.02 32.90 -14.61
C LYS A 1011 14.30 31.56 -14.77
N PRO A 1012 14.54 30.59 -13.87
CA PRO A 1012 13.75 29.37 -13.81
C PRO A 1012 12.30 29.69 -13.40
N VAL A 1013 11.39 28.79 -13.74
CA VAL A 1013 9.97 28.86 -13.35
C VAL A 1013 9.66 27.72 -12.38
N ALA A 1014 8.96 28.02 -11.30
CA ALA A 1014 8.39 27.00 -10.42
C ALA A 1014 6.85 27.03 -10.50
N LEU A 1015 6.22 25.86 -10.56
CA LEU A 1015 4.76 25.71 -10.53
C LEU A 1015 4.38 24.83 -9.33
N CYS A 1016 3.55 25.38 -8.44
CA CYS A 1016 2.94 24.63 -7.34
C CYS A 1016 1.66 23.96 -7.84
N LEU A 1017 1.70 22.64 -7.99
CA LEU A 1017 0.62 21.81 -8.54
C LEU A 1017 0.44 20.56 -7.69
N GLU A 1018 -0.80 20.09 -7.57
CA GLU A 1018 -1.04 18.76 -6.99
C GLU A 1018 -0.33 17.68 -7.81
N GLU A 1019 0.10 16.60 -7.16
CA GLU A 1019 0.87 15.50 -7.77
C GLU A 1019 0.22 14.97 -9.07
N ARG A 1020 -1.12 14.82 -9.06
CA ARG A 1020 -1.93 14.35 -10.19
C ARG A 1020 -2.01 15.33 -11.37
N GLU A 1021 -1.63 16.60 -11.18
CA GLU A 1021 -1.67 17.64 -12.21
C GLU A 1021 -0.30 17.83 -12.90
N GLN A 1022 0.80 17.42 -12.28
CA GLN A 1022 2.16 17.66 -12.80
C GLN A 1022 2.43 17.00 -14.16
N LEU A 1023 2.03 15.74 -14.36
CA LEU A 1023 2.20 15.04 -15.64
C LEU A 1023 1.35 15.66 -16.77
N PRO A 1024 0.03 15.90 -16.58
CA PRO A 1024 -0.78 16.64 -17.56
C PRO A 1024 -0.21 18.00 -17.94
N VAL A 1025 0.27 18.79 -16.97
CA VAL A 1025 0.89 20.09 -17.24
C VAL A 1025 2.18 19.95 -18.03
N THR A 1026 3.04 18.98 -17.69
CA THR A 1026 4.25 18.68 -18.46
C THR A 1026 3.92 18.39 -19.92
N LEU A 1027 2.97 17.48 -20.18
CA LEU A 1027 2.54 17.16 -21.55
C LEU A 1027 1.96 18.37 -22.29
N HIS A 1028 1.25 19.25 -21.59
CA HIS A 1028 0.72 20.48 -22.15
C HIS A 1028 1.83 21.45 -22.56
N LEU A 1029 2.85 21.64 -21.72
CA LEU A 1029 4.01 22.49 -22.02
C LEU A 1029 4.73 22.00 -23.29
N PHE A 1030 5.02 20.71 -23.41
CA PHE A 1030 5.68 20.15 -24.60
C PHE A 1030 4.79 20.18 -25.85
N ARG A 1031 3.47 19.97 -25.70
CA ARG A 1031 2.51 20.14 -26.80
C ARG A 1031 2.52 21.57 -27.33
N ALA A 1032 2.51 22.56 -26.45
CA ALA A 1032 2.50 23.96 -26.83
C ALA A 1032 3.85 24.42 -27.42
N ALA A 1033 4.97 23.97 -26.85
CA ALA A 1033 6.31 24.38 -27.27
C ALA A 1033 6.74 23.73 -28.60
N PHE A 1034 6.46 22.42 -28.78
CA PHE A 1034 7.03 21.64 -29.88
C PHE A 1034 6.05 20.75 -30.63
N SER A 1035 4.80 20.63 -30.16
CA SER A 1035 3.80 19.72 -30.74
C SER A 1035 4.25 18.24 -30.84
N ARG A 1036 5.20 17.82 -30.00
CA ARG A 1036 5.72 16.44 -29.84
C ARG A 1036 5.76 16.02 -28.37
N LEU A 1037 5.91 14.71 -28.13
CA LEU A 1037 6.13 14.17 -26.79
C LEU A 1037 7.50 14.59 -26.23
N PRO A 1038 7.64 14.70 -24.90
CA PRO A 1038 8.92 14.94 -24.23
C PRO A 1038 9.90 13.79 -24.49
N ARG A 1039 11.19 14.08 -24.54
CA ARG A 1039 12.26 13.07 -24.57
C ARG A 1039 12.86 12.87 -23.18
N LEU A 1040 13.62 11.78 -23.01
CA LEU A 1040 14.24 11.42 -21.73
C LEU A 1040 15.20 12.52 -21.22
N GLU A 1041 15.82 13.27 -22.11
CA GLU A 1041 16.81 14.29 -21.76
C GLU A 1041 16.17 15.62 -21.36
N GLU A 1042 14.85 15.73 -21.49
CA GLU A 1042 14.10 16.97 -21.29
C GLU A 1042 13.27 16.95 -20.01
N VAL A 1043 13.01 15.76 -19.44
CA VAL A 1043 12.19 15.61 -18.23
C VAL A 1043 12.90 14.73 -17.21
N LEU A 1044 13.04 15.22 -15.98
CA LEU A 1044 13.48 14.43 -14.82
C LEU A 1044 12.29 14.16 -13.89
N LEU A 1045 12.08 12.89 -13.57
CA LEU A 1045 11.10 12.47 -12.56
C LEU A 1045 11.83 12.25 -11.24
N CYS A 1046 11.63 13.13 -10.26
CA CYS A 1046 12.25 13.00 -8.96
C CYS A 1046 11.48 12.00 -8.06
N SER A 1047 12.23 11.24 -7.28
CA SER A 1047 11.76 10.27 -6.29
C SER A 1047 12.78 10.13 -5.17
N GLU A 1048 12.48 9.35 -4.13
CA GLU A 1048 13.44 9.05 -3.06
C GLU A 1048 14.66 8.27 -3.57
N ASP A 1049 14.51 7.52 -4.68
CA ASP A 1049 15.56 6.71 -5.31
C ASP A 1049 16.38 7.48 -6.35
N THR A 1050 16.09 8.76 -6.59
CA THR A 1050 16.83 9.58 -7.57
C THR A 1050 18.30 9.65 -7.20
N ARG A 1051 19.20 9.31 -8.14
CA ARG A 1051 20.64 9.32 -7.87
C ARG A 1051 21.17 10.75 -7.82
N PRO A 1052 22.14 11.07 -6.94
CA PRO A 1052 22.73 12.41 -6.86
C PRO A 1052 23.26 12.89 -8.22
N GLU A 1053 23.98 12.04 -8.95
CA GLU A 1053 24.55 12.40 -10.24
C GLU A 1053 23.49 12.71 -11.30
N GLU A 1054 22.40 11.92 -11.37
CA GLU A 1054 21.31 12.14 -12.33
C GLU A 1054 20.70 13.52 -12.15
N LEU A 1055 20.44 13.92 -10.90
CA LEU A 1055 19.89 15.23 -10.57
C LEU A 1055 20.89 16.36 -10.88
N LEU A 1056 22.12 16.27 -10.42
CA LEU A 1056 23.12 17.34 -10.58
C LEU A 1056 23.51 17.57 -12.04
N VAL A 1057 23.65 16.49 -12.82
CA VAL A 1057 23.91 16.58 -14.27
C VAL A 1057 22.69 17.15 -15.01
N PHE A 1058 21.47 16.75 -14.64
CA PHE A 1058 20.26 17.32 -15.23
C PHE A 1058 20.15 18.82 -14.96
N LEU A 1059 20.40 19.26 -13.72
CA LEU A 1059 20.41 20.67 -13.33
C LEU A 1059 21.42 21.47 -14.15
N GLN A 1060 22.62 20.93 -14.34
CA GLN A 1060 23.64 21.54 -15.17
C GLN A 1060 23.24 21.57 -16.66
N ARG A 1061 22.59 20.51 -17.16
CA ARG A 1061 22.05 20.48 -18.53
C ARG A 1061 21.00 21.56 -18.73
N CYS A 1062 20.01 21.65 -17.85
CA CYS A 1062 18.88 22.52 -18.06
C CYS A 1062 19.23 23.99 -17.81
N LEU A 1063 20.02 24.32 -16.79
CA LEU A 1063 20.35 25.72 -16.46
C LEU A 1063 21.45 26.30 -17.36
N CYS A 1064 22.35 25.47 -17.88
CA CYS A 1064 23.48 25.93 -18.72
C CYS A 1064 23.28 25.69 -20.22
N ASP A 1065 22.06 25.40 -20.69
CA ASP A 1065 21.82 25.23 -22.12
C ASP A 1065 21.98 26.57 -22.88
N PRO A 1066 22.89 26.64 -23.87
CA PRO A 1066 23.12 27.86 -24.63
C PRO A 1066 21.96 28.22 -25.59
N SER A 1067 21.02 27.31 -25.84
CA SER A 1067 19.94 27.46 -26.81
C SER A 1067 18.62 27.94 -26.20
N LYS A 1068 17.97 28.95 -26.81
CA LYS A 1068 16.57 29.35 -26.48
C LYS A 1068 15.49 28.35 -26.92
N ALA A 1069 15.91 27.24 -27.54
CA ALA A 1069 15.01 26.23 -28.08
C ALA A 1069 14.54 25.19 -27.07
N GLY A 1070 15.27 24.95 -25.98
CA GLY A 1070 15.01 23.83 -25.07
C GLY A 1070 13.97 24.15 -24.00
N LEU A 1071 13.09 23.17 -23.72
CA LEU A 1071 12.23 23.15 -22.53
C LEU A 1071 12.65 21.96 -21.67
N TYR A 1072 12.97 22.23 -20.40
CA TYR A 1072 13.34 21.22 -19.42
C TYR A 1072 12.37 21.24 -18.24
N VAL A 1073 11.91 20.08 -17.81
CA VAL A 1073 10.96 19.95 -16.71
C VAL A 1073 11.49 19.01 -15.63
N ILE A 1074 11.52 19.47 -14.38
CA ILE A 1074 11.82 18.64 -13.21
C ILE A 1074 10.50 18.45 -12.48
N MET A 1075 9.99 17.21 -12.49
CA MET A 1075 8.74 16.84 -11.83
C MET A 1075 9.01 16.27 -10.44
N HIS A 1076 8.07 16.47 -9.52
CA HIS A 1076 8.13 15.95 -8.16
C HIS A 1076 9.37 16.41 -7.38
N ALA A 1077 9.78 17.67 -7.57
CA ALA A 1077 10.97 18.22 -6.90
C ALA A 1077 10.89 18.12 -5.34
N ASP A 1078 9.67 18.00 -4.81
CA ASP A 1078 9.33 17.80 -3.40
C ASP A 1078 9.48 16.34 -2.90
N ARG A 1079 9.75 15.37 -3.78
CA ARG A 1079 10.00 13.95 -3.42
C ARG A 1079 11.46 13.61 -3.21
N LEU A 1080 12.37 14.56 -3.40
CA LEU A 1080 13.79 14.36 -3.12
C LEU A 1080 14.02 14.16 -1.63
N THR A 1081 14.99 13.31 -1.26
CA THR A 1081 15.44 13.24 0.13
C THR A 1081 16.00 14.58 0.58
N TYR A 1082 15.98 14.85 1.90
CA TYR A 1082 16.46 16.13 2.43
C TYR A 1082 17.90 16.44 2.00
N GLU A 1083 18.79 15.44 2.04
CA GLU A 1083 20.20 15.61 1.66
C GLU A 1083 20.36 15.93 0.16
N LEU A 1084 19.62 15.22 -0.71
CA LEU A 1084 19.62 15.50 -2.15
C LEU A 1084 19.03 16.87 -2.46
N SER A 1085 17.95 17.25 -1.78
CA SER A 1085 17.36 18.59 -1.90
C SER A 1085 18.36 19.68 -1.49
N ARG A 1086 19.16 19.47 -0.43
CA ARG A 1086 20.20 20.42 -0.02
C ARG A 1086 21.31 20.54 -1.06
N GLN A 1087 21.75 19.42 -1.63
CA GLN A 1087 22.76 19.42 -2.70
C GLN A 1087 22.24 20.11 -3.97
N ALA A 1088 20.98 19.87 -4.33
CA ALA A 1088 20.34 20.49 -5.48
C ALA A 1088 20.20 22.00 -5.31
N GLU A 1089 19.78 22.48 -4.12
CA GLU A 1089 19.71 23.90 -3.80
C GLU A 1089 21.09 24.57 -3.98
N ALA A 1090 22.13 24.00 -3.36
CA ALA A 1090 23.49 24.51 -3.46
C ALA A 1090 23.96 24.57 -4.93
N ARG A 1091 23.67 23.52 -5.72
CA ARG A 1091 24.06 23.47 -7.13
C ARG A 1091 23.28 24.47 -7.99
N VAL A 1092 21.98 24.63 -7.77
CA VAL A 1092 21.18 25.66 -8.46
C VAL A 1092 21.75 27.05 -8.17
N HIS A 1093 22.02 27.35 -6.90
CA HIS A 1093 22.62 28.63 -6.51
C HIS A 1093 23.98 28.87 -7.18
N GLU A 1094 24.88 27.87 -7.14
CA GLU A 1094 26.20 27.93 -7.79
C GLU A 1094 26.09 28.20 -9.29
N LEU A 1095 25.23 27.47 -9.99
CA LEU A 1095 25.06 27.59 -11.44
C LEU A 1095 24.43 28.93 -11.84
N LEU A 1096 23.39 29.38 -11.12
CA LEU A 1096 22.78 30.68 -11.38
C LEU A 1096 23.79 31.80 -11.16
N GLN A 1097 24.56 31.77 -10.06
CA GLN A 1097 25.59 32.77 -9.79
C GLN A 1097 26.68 32.78 -10.87
N TRP A 1098 27.13 31.59 -11.31
CA TRP A 1098 28.12 31.47 -12.38
C TRP A 1098 27.62 32.06 -13.71
N LEU A 1099 26.36 31.81 -14.08
CA LEU A 1099 25.74 32.37 -15.29
C LEU A 1099 25.67 33.91 -15.24
N HIS A 1100 25.29 34.47 -14.10
CA HIS A 1100 25.27 35.93 -13.88
C HIS A 1100 26.67 36.54 -14.05
N GLN A 1101 27.70 35.92 -13.47
CA GLN A 1101 29.09 36.41 -13.53
C GLN A 1101 29.68 36.40 -14.94
N HIS A 1102 29.29 35.45 -15.79
CA HIS A 1102 29.85 35.29 -17.13
C HIS A 1102 29.00 35.94 -18.23
N SER A 1103 28.02 36.77 -17.86
CA SER A 1103 27.09 37.45 -18.78
C SER A 1103 26.46 36.52 -19.83
N ARG A 1104 26.29 35.25 -19.47
CA ARG A 1104 25.60 34.27 -20.32
C ARG A 1104 24.12 34.40 -20.01
N LEU A 1105 23.35 34.93 -20.96
CA LEU A 1105 21.88 34.95 -20.87
C LEU A 1105 21.41 33.50 -20.64
N GLN A 1106 20.57 33.33 -19.62
CA GLN A 1106 19.90 32.06 -19.33
C GLN A 1106 18.88 31.86 -20.44
N ASN A 1107 19.34 31.23 -21.52
CA ASN A 1107 18.53 31.08 -22.71
C ASN A 1107 17.48 29.96 -22.55
N SER A 1108 17.57 29.08 -21.56
CA SER A 1108 16.74 27.88 -21.47
C SER A 1108 15.45 28.04 -20.68
N ASN A 1109 14.39 27.38 -21.15
CA ASN A 1109 13.10 27.32 -20.46
C ASN A 1109 13.12 26.17 -19.44
N VAL A 1110 13.36 26.47 -18.17
CA VAL A 1110 13.39 25.46 -17.10
C VAL A 1110 12.17 25.59 -16.19
N VAL A 1111 11.47 24.48 -15.97
CA VAL A 1111 10.27 24.42 -15.12
C VAL A 1111 10.46 23.38 -14.02
N PHE A 1112 10.27 23.80 -12.77
CA PHE A 1112 10.21 22.93 -11.60
C PHE A 1112 8.75 22.74 -11.18
N LEU A 1113 8.32 21.50 -11.01
CA LEU A 1113 6.98 21.17 -10.52
C LEU A 1113 7.08 20.57 -9.11
N MET A 1114 6.26 21.09 -8.20
CA MET A 1114 6.22 20.69 -6.79
C MET A 1114 4.81 20.78 -6.23
N SER A 1115 4.53 20.04 -5.15
CA SER A 1115 3.25 20.16 -4.42
C SER A 1115 3.27 21.29 -3.37
N ASP A 1116 2.09 21.85 -3.09
CA ASP A 1116 1.89 22.97 -2.14
C ASP A 1116 2.15 22.54 -0.68
N GLU A 1117 1.94 21.25 -0.34
CA GLU A 1117 1.97 20.76 1.04
C GLU A 1117 3.36 20.65 1.67
N GLN A 1118 4.45 20.65 0.88
CA GLN A 1118 5.82 20.38 1.36
C GLN A 1118 6.82 21.53 1.13
N GLN A 1119 6.37 22.69 0.62
CA GLN A 1119 7.25 23.77 0.15
C GLN A 1119 8.27 24.29 1.19
N LYS A 1120 7.93 24.26 2.49
CA LYS A 1120 8.78 24.79 3.57
C LYS A 1120 9.72 23.76 4.21
N ARG A 1121 9.62 22.48 3.86
CA ARG A 1121 10.38 21.39 4.50
C ARG A 1121 11.68 21.05 3.79
N PHE A 1122 11.76 21.31 2.49
CA PHE A 1122 12.89 20.91 1.66
C PHE A 1122 13.65 22.14 1.11
N PRO A 1123 14.99 22.18 1.24
CA PRO A 1123 15.77 23.36 0.88
C PRO A 1123 15.62 23.84 -0.58
N LEU A 1124 15.57 22.92 -1.55
CA LEU A 1124 15.37 23.25 -2.97
C LEU A 1124 14.01 23.91 -3.22
N CYS A 1125 12.95 23.37 -2.62
CA CYS A 1125 11.59 23.90 -2.77
C CYS A 1125 11.45 25.29 -2.15
N ASN A 1126 12.17 25.55 -1.05
CA ASN A 1126 12.21 26.87 -0.43
C ASN A 1126 12.91 27.90 -1.33
N LEU A 1127 14.05 27.55 -1.94
CA LEU A 1127 14.71 28.42 -2.93
C LEU A 1127 13.80 28.71 -4.13
N LEU A 1128 13.09 27.68 -4.61
CA LEU A 1128 12.20 27.78 -5.77
C LEU A 1128 10.93 28.60 -5.51
N ALA A 1129 10.57 28.86 -4.25
CA ALA A 1129 9.41 29.67 -3.89
C ALA A 1129 9.46 31.08 -4.52
N GLU A 1130 10.66 31.68 -4.62
CA GLU A 1130 10.89 33.00 -5.23
C GLU A 1130 10.62 33.02 -6.75
N TYR A 1131 10.63 31.84 -7.37
CA TYR A 1131 10.45 31.64 -8.81
C TYR A 1131 9.04 31.14 -9.18
N THR A 1132 8.13 31.12 -8.22
CA THR A 1132 6.77 30.59 -8.41
C THR A 1132 5.95 31.46 -9.37
N ARG A 1133 5.25 30.82 -10.30
CA ARG A 1133 4.32 31.44 -11.26
C ARG A 1133 3.01 30.66 -11.32
N GLU A 1134 1.95 31.33 -11.77
CA GLU A 1134 0.64 30.71 -11.96
C GLU A 1134 0.43 30.30 -13.43
N LEU A 1135 -0.14 29.12 -13.64
CA LEU A 1135 -0.53 28.61 -14.95
C LEU A 1135 -1.90 29.19 -15.34
N GLN A 1136 -1.99 29.90 -16.47
CA GLN A 1136 -3.25 30.57 -16.87
C GLN A 1136 -4.31 29.62 -17.43
N ILE A 1137 -3.88 28.59 -18.16
CA ILE A 1137 -4.77 27.65 -18.84
C ILE A 1137 -4.52 26.25 -18.27
N LYS A 1138 -5.50 25.73 -17.53
CA LYS A 1138 -5.46 24.33 -17.09
C LYS A 1138 -5.69 23.40 -18.29
N PRO A 1139 -4.85 22.36 -18.47
CA PRO A 1139 -4.96 21.47 -19.61
C PRO A 1139 -6.19 20.56 -19.55
N ASP A 1140 -6.94 20.45 -20.66
CA ASP A 1140 -7.99 19.45 -20.82
C ASP A 1140 -7.38 18.04 -20.97
N ARG A 1141 -7.62 17.18 -19.98
CA ARG A 1141 -7.13 15.80 -19.94
C ARG A 1141 -7.64 14.97 -21.14
N ALA A 1142 -8.89 15.16 -21.56
CA ALA A 1142 -9.46 14.38 -22.66
C ALA A 1142 -8.77 14.74 -24.00
N GLU A 1143 -8.46 16.03 -24.19
CA GLU A 1143 -7.74 16.52 -25.35
C GLU A 1143 -6.29 16.04 -25.37
N LEU A 1144 -5.59 16.10 -24.23
CA LEU A 1144 -4.22 15.58 -24.10
C LEU A 1144 -4.17 14.06 -24.36
N CYS A 1145 -5.08 13.28 -23.79
CA CYS A 1145 -5.14 11.84 -24.04
C CYS A 1145 -5.33 11.53 -25.52
N ARG A 1146 -6.19 12.28 -26.21
CA ARG A 1146 -6.40 12.15 -27.66
C ARG A 1146 -5.12 12.50 -28.44
N TRP A 1147 -4.44 13.60 -28.07
CA TRP A 1147 -3.19 14.02 -28.70
C TRP A 1147 -2.08 13.00 -28.52
N VAL A 1148 -1.85 12.50 -27.30
CA VAL A 1148 -0.85 11.44 -27.01
C VAL A 1148 -1.17 10.17 -27.79
N SER A 1149 -2.42 9.71 -27.74
CA SER A 1149 -2.86 8.49 -28.44
C SER A 1149 -2.67 8.55 -29.95
N ASN A 1150 -2.78 9.73 -30.55
CA ASN A 1150 -2.54 9.94 -31.97
C ASN A 1150 -1.04 9.94 -32.30
N ARG A 1151 -0.20 10.50 -31.42
CA ARG A 1151 1.26 10.51 -31.60
C ARG A 1151 1.87 9.12 -31.44
N LEU A 1152 1.41 8.34 -30.47
CA LEU A 1152 1.87 6.95 -30.27
C LEU A 1152 1.47 6.04 -31.45
N ARG A 1153 0.26 6.21 -32.01
CA ARG A 1153 -0.18 5.46 -33.19
C ARG A 1153 0.63 5.78 -34.46
N GLY A 1154 1.11 7.03 -34.60
CA GLY A 1154 1.94 7.45 -35.72
C GLY A 1154 3.40 6.96 -35.67
N GLN A 1155 3.86 6.41 -34.54
CA GLN A 1155 5.22 5.91 -34.36
C GLN A 1155 5.35 4.37 -34.55
N GLN A 1156 4.27 3.65 -34.85
CA GLN A 1156 4.38 2.23 -35.20
C GLN A 1156 4.97 2.07 -36.61
N PRO A 1157 6.04 1.26 -36.78
CA PRO A 1157 6.57 0.96 -38.11
C PRO A 1157 5.53 0.18 -38.93
N ALA A 1158 5.47 0.44 -40.23
CA ALA A 1158 4.47 -0.13 -41.16
C ALA A 1158 4.47 -1.67 -41.29
N ASN A 1159 5.30 -2.41 -40.54
CA ASN A 1159 5.50 -3.85 -40.63
C ASN A 1159 5.06 -4.65 -39.39
N SER A 1160 4.06 -4.19 -38.64
CA SER A 1160 3.43 -5.00 -37.58
C SER A 1160 1.92 -5.16 -37.78
N GLN A 1161 1.52 -5.62 -38.97
CA GLN A 1161 0.27 -6.37 -39.10
C GLN A 1161 0.48 -7.83 -38.69
N VAL A 1162 0.50 -8.09 -37.38
CA VAL A 1162 0.11 -9.41 -36.85
C VAL A 1162 -0.82 -9.15 -35.67
N GLY A 1163 -2.06 -9.60 -35.84
CA GLY A 1163 -3.15 -9.26 -34.95
C GLY A 1163 -3.01 -9.82 -33.55
N THR A 1164 -3.18 -8.94 -32.57
CA THR A 1164 -3.80 -9.28 -31.28
C THR A 1164 -4.68 -8.11 -30.87
N ARG A 1165 -6.00 -8.30 -30.95
CA ARG A 1165 -6.97 -7.54 -30.16
C ARG A 1165 -6.74 -7.95 -28.70
N SER A 1166 -5.93 -7.21 -27.95
CA SER A 1166 -6.08 -7.14 -26.51
C SER A 1166 -6.23 -5.67 -26.11
N GLY A 1167 -7.39 -5.35 -25.54
CA GLY A 1167 -7.65 -4.04 -24.99
C GLY A 1167 -6.83 -3.85 -23.73
N ALA A 1168 -5.65 -3.25 -23.86
CA ALA A 1168 -4.97 -2.63 -22.73
C ALA A 1168 -5.67 -1.29 -22.47
N LYS A 1169 -6.68 -1.31 -21.60
CA LYS A 1169 -7.07 -0.11 -20.84
C LYS A 1169 -5.87 0.24 -19.96
N ILE A 1170 -5.02 1.14 -20.44
CA ILE A 1170 -4.14 1.91 -19.57
C ILE A 1170 -5.08 2.86 -18.82
N MET A 1171 -5.32 2.58 -17.54
CA MET A 1171 -6.02 3.54 -16.67
C MET A 1171 -5.12 4.77 -16.54
N PHE A 1172 -5.61 5.89 -17.08
CA PHE A 1172 -5.12 7.26 -16.88
C PHE A 1172 -5.76 7.90 -15.66
#